data_AF-A0A525BXD8-F1
#
_entry.id   AF-A0A525BXD8-F1
#
_cell.length_a   1.000
_cell.length_b   1.000
_cell.length_c   1.000
_cell.angle_alpha   90.00
_cell.angle_beta   90.00
_cell.angle_gamma   90.00
#
_symmetry.space_group_name_H-M   'P 1'
#
loop_
_entity.id
_entity.type
_entity.pdbx_description
1 polymer ?
#
loop_
_entity_poly.entity_id
_entity_poly.type
_entity_poly.pdbx_seq_one_letter_code
_entity_poly.pdbx_strand_id
1 'polypeptide(L)'
;QEEVKDSKEEQAVVAESEIVEQASKIEESKSVEQVEVKAEQSDQVATVDAVVDERDEKSANKKKKKAEKKGKKGGKATFFDDMYEEEGHKKPKKAKAAGFDDSSRDGRRRKKGGKDKPAQIKSSLTQSFEKPTAPVIHDVSIGETVTVSELAKKMSVKAGELIKELMKLGTMATINQVLDQDTAVLLVEEMGHKVVLESETAVEDDVIRESLVGGEEVSRPPVVTVMGHVDHGKTSLLDYIRSSRVTSGEAGGITQHIGAYHVETEKGIVSFIDTPGHAAFTAMRSRGASVTDIVILVVAADDGVMPQTIEAIQHAKAAGVPVIVAVNKIDKPEADPDRVKQELSNYEIIPEDWGGENMFVQVSAKTGEGIDSLLDAILLQSEIMELTAMKGVSASGIVLEASLDKGRGPVATILVKNGELAKGDIILCGREFGRVRALLDENGKDTGFIGPSMPAEVLGLSGVPVAGDDVMVLPDEKKAREISDMRQVKYRDNKIAKQKAAKLEELFSKMGDGEKVVLNVFIKADVQGSAEALQESLTKLSNDEFTVRVVAANVGGISESDVHLAIASEAILVGFNVRADATGRRLIESEDVDVRYYSVIYDVIDDVKKALSGMLSPEMKEQIIGLAEVRDVFRSSAIGAIAGCLVIEGTVKRNNPIRVLRDNVVIYEGELESLRRFKDDVNDVRSGTECGIGVKNYNDVKIGDQIECFENYEVAREV
;
A
#
# COMPACT_ATOMS: atom_id res chain seq x y z
N GLN A 1 -14.94 -28.64 54.81
CA GLN A 1 -14.89 -28.03 53.46
C GLN A 1 -15.08 -26.51 53.51
N GLU A 2 -15.70 -25.95 54.56
CA GLU A 2 -15.74 -24.49 54.81
C GLU A 2 -14.40 -23.91 55.30
N GLU A 3 -13.70 -24.55 56.25
CA GLU A 3 -12.41 -24.04 56.79
C GLU A 3 -11.25 -23.99 55.77
N VAL A 4 -11.33 -24.76 54.68
CA VAL A 4 -10.32 -24.78 53.60
C VAL A 4 -10.61 -23.69 52.56
N LYS A 5 -11.81 -23.09 52.59
CA LYS A 5 -12.22 -22.02 51.69
C LYS A 5 -11.86 -20.66 52.28
N ASP A 6 -12.11 -20.46 53.57
CA ASP A 6 -11.73 -19.23 54.29
C ASP A 6 -10.21 -19.02 54.32
N SER A 7 -9.42 -20.08 54.50
CA SER A 7 -7.95 -19.99 54.49
C SER A 7 -7.36 -19.67 53.11
N LYS A 8 -8.08 -19.96 52.01
CA LYS A 8 -7.66 -19.59 50.65
C LYS A 8 -8.07 -18.18 50.28
N GLU A 9 -9.21 -17.69 50.78
CA GLU A 9 -9.62 -16.30 50.59
C GLU A 9 -8.76 -15.35 51.42
N GLU A 10 -8.37 -15.71 52.65
CA GLU A 10 -7.42 -14.91 53.44
C GLU A 10 -6.02 -14.85 52.79
N GLN A 11 -5.54 -15.96 52.20
CA GLN A 11 -4.25 -15.97 51.49
C GLN A 11 -4.28 -15.16 50.18
N ALA A 12 -5.42 -15.12 49.48
CA ALA A 12 -5.57 -14.32 48.27
C ALA A 12 -5.59 -12.81 48.57
N VAL A 13 -6.26 -12.39 49.65
CA VAL A 13 -6.34 -10.98 50.06
C VAL A 13 -4.98 -10.48 50.56
N VAL A 14 -4.21 -11.32 51.25
CA VAL A 14 -2.84 -10.96 51.68
C VAL A 14 -1.91 -10.83 50.46
N ALA A 15 -2.00 -11.74 49.48
CA ALA A 15 -1.21 -11.66 48.25
C ALA A 15 -1.54 -10.42 47.40
N GLU A 16 -2.81 -10.03 47.27
CA GLU A 16 -3.19 -8.79 46.57
C GLU A 16 -2.69 -7.54 47.31
N SER A 17 -2.68 -7.54 48.65
CA SER A 17 -2.17 -6.42 49.42
C SER A 17 -0.65 -6.23 49.29
N GLU A 18 0.12 -7.32 49.22
CA GLU A 18 1.58 -7.27 49.01
C GLU A 18 1.95 -6.79 47.59
N ILE A 19 1.16 -7.13 46.58
CA ILE A 19 1.38 -6.69 45.19
C ILE A 19 1.11 -5.19 45.06
N VAL A 20 0.07 -4.67 45.73
CA VAL A 20 -0.23 -3.23 45.75
C VAL A 20 0.83 -2.43 46.52
N GLU A 21 1.38 -2.99 47.61
CA GLU A 21 2.45 -2.36 48.37
C GLU A 21 3.82 -2.41 47.65
N GLN A 22 4.06 -3.42 46.81
CA GLN A 22 5.23 -3.44 45.92
C GLN A 22 5.08 -2.46 44.75
N ALA A 23 3.89 -2.33 44.18
CA ALA A 23 3.62 -1.35 43.11
C ALA A 23 3.81 0.10 43.59
N SER A 24 3.35 0.44 44.80
CA SER A 24 3.53 1.78 45.38
C SER A 24 5.00 2.10 45.70
N LYS A 25 5.78 1.12 46.18
CA LYS A 25 7.24 1.29 46.39
C LYS A 25 8.03 1.45 45.08
N ILE A 26 7.55 0.86 43.98
CA ILE A 26 8.14 1.03 42.64
C ILE A 26 7.80 2.41 42.06
N GLU A 27 6.61 2.95 42.34
CA GLU A 27 6.26 4.32 41.95
C GLU A 27 7.00 5.38 42.78
N GLU A 28 7.17 5.16 44.09
CA GLU A 28 7.95 6.07 44.94
C GLU A 28 9.43 6.09 44.54
N SER A 29 10.04 4.93 44.24
CA SER A 29 11.44 4.88 43.78
C SER A 29 11.65 5.55 42.41
N LYS A 30 10.73 5.37 41.45
CA LYS A 30 10.76 6.09 40.16
C LYS A 30 10.59 7.60 40.30
N SER A 31 9.81 8.05 41.29
CA SER A 31 9.60 9.48 41.55
C SER A 31 10.84 10.15 42.15
N VAL A 32 11.62 9.43 42.98
CA VAL A 32 12.87 9.93 43.56
C VAL A 32 13.98 9.96 42.51
N GLU A 33 14.07 8.93 41.66
CA GLU A 33 15.04 8.84 40.56
C GLU A 33 14.82 9.94 39.50
N GLN A 34 13.57 10.32 39.21
CA GLN A 34 13.25 11.45 38.32
C GLN A 34 13.58 12.82 38.92
N VAL A 35 13.68 12.95 40.24
CA VAL A 35 14.06 14.20 40.92
C VAL A 35 15.57 14.33 41.00
N GLU A 36 16.31 13.23 41.18
CA GLU A 36 17.79 13.22 41.10
C GLU A 36 18.30 13.50 39.68
N VAL A 37 17.70 12.90 38.64
CA VAL A 37 18.12 13.15 37.25
C VAL A 37 17.85 14.60 36.80
N LYS A 38 16.82 15.26 37.34
CA LYS A 38 16.55 16.69 37.09
C LYS A 38 17.49 17.63 37.85
N ALA A 39 18.01 17.21 39.01
CA ALA A 39 18.98 17.99 39.77
C ALA A 39 20.38 17.90 39.13
N GLU A 40 20.77 16.73 38.62
CA GLU A 40 22.05 16.55 37.90
C GLU A 40 22.06 17.27 36.52
N GLN A 41 20.90 17.39 35.86
CA GLN A 41 20.78 18.17 34.63
C GLN A 41 20.81 19.68 34.85
N SER A 42 20.41 20.20 36.02
CA SER A 42 20.53 21.63 36.30
C SER A 42 21.96 22.08 36.67
N ASP A 43 22.76 21.20 37.27
CA ASP A 43 24.17 21.49 37.60
C ASP A 43 25.12 21.35 36.38
N GLN A 44 24.74 20.56 35.37
CA GLN A 44 25.50 20.48 34.11
C GLN A 44 25.25 21.66 33.16
N VAL A 45 24.09 22.32 33.21
CA VAL A 45 23.83 23.52 32.40
C VAL A 45 24.53 24.76 32.97
N ALA A 46 24.71 24.84 34.29
CA ALA A 46 25.41 25.95 34.94
C ALA A 46 26.95 25.96 34.72
N THR A 47 27.54 24.83 34.31
CA THR A 47 28.99 24.71 34.06
C THR A 47 29.38 24.89 32.60
N VAL A 48 28.42 24.87 31.66
CA VAL A 48 28.67 25.12 30.21
C VAL A 48 28.54 26.61 29.86
N ASP A 49 27.67 27.36 30.54
CA ASP A 49 27.53 28.82 30.32
C ASP A 49 28.74 29.64 30.81
N ALA A 50 29.56 29.10 31.72
CA ALA A 50 30.78 29.77 32.21
C ALA A 50 32.01 29.62 31.29
N VAL A 51 31.95 28.79 30.25
CA VAL A 51 33.09 28.52 29.32
C VAL A 51 32.88 29.16 27.94
N VAL A 52 31.68 29.71 27.67
CA VAL A 52 31.37 30.43 26.42
C VAL A 52 31.70 31.93 26.52
N ASP A 53 31.72 32.52 27.72
CA ASP A 53 31.96 33.95 27.92
C ASP A 53 33.45 34.39 27.82
N GLU A 54 34.42 33.47 27.81
CA GLU A 54 35.85 33.82 27.63
C GLU A 54 36.35 33.69 26.18
N ARG A 55 35.50 33.27 25.23
CA ARG A 55 35.88 33.15 23.80
C ARG A 55 35.32 34.23 22.88
N ASP A 56 34.34 35.03 23.33
CA ASP A 56 33.76 36.10 22.52
C ASP A 56 34.45 37.47 22.67
N GLU A 57 35.33 37.67 23.65
CA GLU A 57 36.11 38.91 23.76
C GLU A 57 37.33 39.00 22.82
N LYS A 58 37.62 37.95 22.03
CA LYS A 58 38.72 37.97 21.04
C LYS A 58 38.28 38.05 19.57
N SER A 59 36.98 38.07 19.27
CA SER A 59 36.49 38.18 17.89
C SER A 59 36.03 39.61 17.50
N ALA A 60 35.81 40.50 18.47
CA ALA A 60 35.30 41.86 18.25
C ALA A 60 36.35 42.90 17.81
N ASN A 61 37.64 42.58 17.80
CA ASN A 61 38.71 43.56 17.46
C ASN A 61 39.31 43.39 16.06
N LYS A 62 38.65 42.65 15.15
CA LYS A 62 39.16 42.42 13.78
C LYS A 62 38.24 42.86 12.64
N LYS A 63 37.10 43.51 12.93
CA LYS A 63 36.15 44.06 11.93
C LYS A 63 36.03 45.58 11.88
N LYS A 64 36.96 46.32 12.51
CA LYS A 64 37.03 47.81 12.45
C LYS A 64 38.15 48.40 11.58
N LYS A 65 38.78 47.60 10.70
CA LYS A 65 39.75 48.10 9.70
C LYS A 65 39.60 47.34 8.37
N LYS A 66 38.56 47.67 7.58
CA LYS A 66 38.50 47.52 6.12
C LYS A 66 37.12 47.94 5.59
N ALA A 67 36.87 49.24 5.51
CA ALA A 67 35.87 49.83 4.62
C ALA A 67 36.06 51.36 4.54
N GLU A 68 37.28 51.80 4.25
CA GLU A 68 37.56 53.14 3.73
C GLU A 68 38.24 52.94 2.37
N LYS A 69 37.48 53.05 1.28
CA LYS A 69 37.86 53.68 0.01
C LYS A 69 36.89 53.34 -1.13
N LYS A 70 36.42 54.43 -1.76
CA LYS A 70 35.82 54.56 -3.11
C LYS A 70 34.40 53.98 -3.26
N GLY A 71 33.35 54.75 -3.56
CA GLY A 71 33.24 56.12 -4.05
C GLY A 71 32.83 56.18 -5.53
N LYS A 72 31.63 56.74 -5.74
CA LYS A 72 31.16 57.59 -6.85
C LYS A 72 30.37 56.98 -8.04
N LYS A 73 29.21 57.65 -8.23
CA LYS A 73 28.33 57.89 -9.40
C LYS A 73 27.11 56.94 -9.49
N GLY A 74 25.85 57.40 -9.55
CA GLY A 74 25.27 58.75 -9.61
C GLY A 74 24.08 58.78 -10.61
N GLY A 75 22.92 59.30 -10.19
CA GLY A 75 21.73 59.66 -11.00
C GLY A 75 20.48 58.84 -10.62
N LYS A 76 19.53 59.29 -9.77
CA LYS A 76 18.43 60.29 -9.95
C LYS A 76 17.54 59.97 -11.17
N ALA A 77 16.21 59.85 -11.11
CA ALA A 77 15.17 60.50 -10.28
C ALA A 77 13.86 59.64 -10.32
N THR A 78 13.09 59.41 -9.21
CA THR A 78 11.89 60.12 -8.66
C THR A 78 10.68 60.19 -9.62
N PHE A 79 9.39 59.97 -9.29
CA PHE A 79 8.46 60.29 -8.17
C PHE A 79 7.23 59.33 -8.29
N PHE A 80 6.38 59.00 -7.31
CA PHE A 80 5.54 59.75 -6.35
C PHE A 80 5.21 58.79 -5.16
N ASP A 81 5.41 59.16 -3.89
CA ASP A 81 4.44 59.81 -2.95
C ASP A 81 3.16 58.98 -2.76
N ASP A 82 2.59 58.69 -1.60
CA ASP A 82 2.71 59.11 -0.20
C ASP A 82 1.71 58.14 0.53
N MET A 83 1.85 57.63 1.75
CA MET A 83 1.40 58.28 2.99
C MET A 83 1.28 57.23 4.13
N TYR A 84 1.86 57.59 5.27
CA TYR A 84 1.53 57.28 6.68
C TYR A 84 1.75 55.90 7.31
N GLU A 85 2.89 55.85 8.03
CA GLU A 85 3.08 55.29 9.38
C GLU A 85 2.00 55.78 10.39
N GLU A 86 1.65 54.95 11.38
CA GLU A 86 2.09 55.17 12.77
C GLU A 86 1.65 54.02 13.71
N GLU A 87 2.66 53.51 14.44
CA GLU A 87 2.74 53.15 15.87
C GLU A 87 1.49 52.58 16.61
N GLY A 88 1.57 51.57 17.47
CA GLY A 88 2.66 51.18 18.36
C GLY A 88 2.20 51.19 19.83
N HIS A 89 1.96 49.98 20.39
CA HIS A 89 2.09 49.59 21.81
C HIS A 89 1.18 50.18 22.93
N LYS A 90 0.45 49.29 23.66
CA LYS A 90 0.78 48.77 25.03
C LYS A 90 -0.38 48.00 25.70
N LYS A 91 -0.03 46.90 26.38
CA LYS A 91 -0.77 46.06 27.37
C LYS A 91 -1.34 46.90 28.55
N PRO A 92 -2.22 46.44 29.51
CA PRO A 92 -2.26 45.08 30.11
C PRO A 92 -3.57 44.55 30.84
N LYS A 93 -3.47 43.33 31.42
CA LYS A 93 -4.08 42.77 32.67
C LYS A 93 -5.55 42.25 32.77
N LYS A 94 -5.63 40.94 33.13
CA LYS A 94 -6.52 40.20 34.08
C LYS A 94 -7.92 40.76 34.43
N ALA A 95 -8.96 39.91 34.31
CA ALA A 95 -9.88 39.54 35.41
C ALA A 95 -10.85 38.39 35.05
N LYS A 96 -11.24 37.65 36.08
CA LYS A 96 -12.25 36.57 36.15
C LYS A 96 -13.68 37.11 35.97
N ALA A 97 -14.60 36.28 35.47
CA ALA A 97 -16.01 36.35 35.88
C ALA A 97 -16.71 34.98 35.70
N ALA A 98 -17.33 34.52 36.77
CA ALA A 98 -18.34 33.47 36.82
C ALA A 98 -19.60 34.08 37.46
N GLY A 99 -20.77 33.73 36.93
CA GLY A 99 -22.02 33.61 37.69
C GLY A 99 -23.00 34.78 37.71
N PHE A 100 -24.24 34.46 37.25
CA PHE A 100 -25.56 34.97 37.70
C PHE A 100 -25.92 36.44 37.36
N ASP A 101 -27.16 36.83 37.01
CA ASP A 101 -28.49 36.25 37.22
C ASP A 101 -29.56 36.89 36.30
N ASP A 102 -30.66 36.16 36.22
CA ASP A 102 -32.06 36.42 35.82
C ASP A 102 -32.64 37.83 36.06
N SER A 103 -33.56 38.24 35.18
CA SER A 103 -34.98 38.44 35.54
C SER A 103 -35.76 39.39 34.62
N SER A 104 -37.06 39.09 34.53
CA SER A 104 -38.21 39.95 34.21
C SER A 104 -38.65 39.92 32.73
N ARG A 105 -39.92 39.68 32.36
CA ARG A 105 -41.21 39.67 33.05
C ARG A 105 -42.23 39.19 32.01
N ASP A 106 -43.02 38.17 32.32
CA ASP A 106 -44.44 38.23 31.97
C ASP A 106 -45.25 37.67 33.13
N GLY A 107 -46.32 38.38 33.48
CA GLY A 107 -47.08 38.13 34.68
C GLY A 107 -48.56 38.16 34.37
N ARG A 108 -49.28 37.19 34.93
CA ARG A 108 -50.28 37.49 35.97
C ARG A 108 -50.96 36.25 36.55
N ARG A 109 -50.83 36.17 37.87
CA ARG A 109 -51.86 35.93 38.91
C ARG A 109 -52.43 34.51 39.01
N ARG A 110 -52.02 33.80 40.08
CA ARG A 110 -52.68 33.68 41.42
C ARG A 110 -53.65 32.49 41.43
N LYS A 111 -53.75 31.61 42.42
CA LYS A 111 -53.19 31.43 43.78
C LYS A 111 -53.72 30.04 44.24
N LYS A 112 -52.86 29.05 44.45
CA LYS A 112 -52.50 28.40 45.74
C LYS A 112 -53.62 27.70 46.54
N GLY A 113 -53.43 26.37 46.71
CA GLY A 113 -53.81 25.53 47.87
C GLY A 113 -55.21 24.91 47.81
N GLY A 114 -55.46 23.65 48.14
CA GLY A 114 -54.66 22.55 48.66
C GLY A 114 -55.58 21.35 48.95
N LYS A 115 -54.99 20.15 48.96
CA LYS A 115 -55.43 18.85 49.55
C LYS A 115 -56.94 18.52 49.60
N ASP A 116 -57.33 17.43 48.94
CA ASP A 116 -57.79 16.19 49.60
C ASP A 116 -57.91 15.01 48.60
N LYS A 117 -57.48 13.82 49.04
CA LYS A 117 -57.80 12.49 48.45
C LYS A 117 -59.10 11.99 49.12
N PRO A 118 -59.72 10.87 48.71
CA PRO A 118 -59.84 10.24 47.39
C PRO A 118 -61.32 9.92 47.03
N ALA A 119 -61.63 9.65 45.76
CA ALA A 119 -62.83 8.88 45.42
C ALA A 119 -62.57 8.02 44.17
N GLN A 120 -62.70 6.72 44.37
CA GLN A 120 -62.72 5.69 43.33
C GLN A 120 -63.89 5.93 42.37
N ILE A 121 -63.64 5.95 41.06
CA ILE A 121 -64.57 5.31 40.11
C ILE A 121 -63.72 4.58 39.06
N LYS A 122 -64.03 3.28 38.95
CA LYS A 122 -63.46 2.29 38.05
C LYS A 122 -63.93 2.51 36.60
N SER A 123 -63.16 1.91 35.70
CA SER A 123 -63.55 1.38 34.39
C SER A 123 -64.02 2.36 33.31
N SER A 124 -63.19 2.53 32.28
CA SER A 124 -63.32 1.68 31.09
C SER A 124 -62.07 1.80 30.21
N LEU A 125 -61.47 0.64 29.95
CA LEU A 125 -60.57 0.40 28.84
C LEU A 125 -61.25 0.88 27.55
N THR A 126 -60.70 1.89 26.92
CA THR A 126 -60.76 2.05 25.47
C THR A 126 -59.32 2.21 25.00
N GLN A 127 -58.66 1.08 24.80
CA GLN A 127 -57.55 1.01 23.85
C GLN A 127 -58.13 1.42 22.51
N SER A 128 -57.84 2.65 22.09
CA SER A 128 -57.98 3.09 20.72
C SER A 128 -57.06 2.21 19.87
N PHE A 129 -57.63 1.15 19.33
CA PHE A 129 -56.97 0.28 18.37
C PHE A 129 -56.81 1.10 17.08
N GLU A 130 -55.66 1.75 16.89
CA GLU A 130 -55.27 2.24 15.57
C GLU A 130 -55.20 1.04 14.65
N LYS A 131 -56.10 1.00 13.65
CA LYS A 131 -56.01 0.02 12.56
C LYS A 131 -54.62 0.16 11.93
N PRO A 132 -53.90 -0.93 11.64
CA PRO A 132 -52.65 -0.84 10.89
C PRO A 132 -52.98 -0.20 9.53
N THR A 133 -52.53 1.05 9.35
CA THR A 133 -52.51 1.70 8.05
C THR A 133 -51.61 0.86 7.14
N ALA A 134 -52.08 0.61 5.91
CA ALA A 134 -51.26 -0.03 4.88
C ALA A 134 -49.92 0.74 4.76
N PRO A 135 -48.78 0.05 4.56
CA PRO A 135 -47.49 0.72 4.43
C PRO A 135 -47.58 1.76 3.32
N VAL A 136 -47.26 3.01 3.65
CA VAL A 136 -47.23 4.09 2.67
C VAL A 136 -45.99 3.85 1.81
N ILE A 137 -46.22 3.49 0.56
CA ILE A 137 -45.15 3.31 -0.42
C ILE A 137 -44.61 4.70 -0.76
N HIS A 138 -43.38 4.95 -0.34
CA HIS A 138 -42.64 6.17 -0.68
C HIS A 138 -41.76 5.91 -1.90
N ASP A 139 -41.69 6.91 -2.79
CA ASP A 139 -40.67 6.99 -3.83
C ASP A 139 -39.38 7.47 -3.15
N VAL A 140 -38.39 6.59 -3.07
CA VAL A 140 -37.12 6.86 -2.38
C VAL A 140 -36.08 7.17 -3.43
N SER A 141 -35.58 8.41 -3.43
CA SER A 141 -34.46 8.75 -4.29
C SER A 141 -33.16 8.18 -3.71
N ILE A 142 -32.45 7.36 -4.47
CA ILE A 142 -31.18 6.73 -4.04
C ILE A 142 -30.09 7.25 -4.97
N GLY A 143 -29.10 7.93 -4.38
CA GLY A 143 -27.87 8.32 -5.06
C GLY A 143 -26.90 7.13 -5.19
N GLU A 144 -25.65 7.35 -5.59
CA GLU A 144 -24.68 6.26 -5.71
C GLU A 144 -24.21 5.71 -4.34
N THR A 145 -24.24 6.55 -3.30
CA THR A 145 -23.97 6.15 -1.90
C THR A 145 -24.95 6.85 -0.97
N VAL A 146 -25.52 6.13 0.00
CA VAL A 146 -26.48 6.71 0.97
C VAL A 146 -26.21 6.17 2.37
N THR A 147 -26.28 7.01 3.41
CA THR A 147 -26.16 6.50 4.80
C THR A 147 -27.42 5.78 5.24
N VAL A 148 -27.30 4.76 6.11
CA VAL A 148 -28.45 4.07 6.71
C VAL A 148 -29.42 5.07 7.37
N SER A 149 -28.88 6.12 7.99
CA SER A 149 -29.67 7.19 8.62
C SER A 149 -30.47 8.02 7.63
N GLU A 150 -29.92 8.33 6.46
CA GLU A 150 -30.59 9.11 5.41
C GLU A 150 -31.60 8.25 4.67
N LEU A 151 -31.25 7.01 4.37
CA LEU A 151 -32.14 6.04 3.74
C LEU A 151 -33.38 5.80 4.62
N ALA A 152 -33.18 5.60 5.92
CA ALA A 152 -34.26 5.49 6.90
C ALA A 152 -35.16 6.73 6.92
N LYS A 153 -34.58 7.94 6.84
CA LYS A 153 -35.34 9.19 6.75
C LYS A 153 -36.13 9.30 5.45
N LYS A 154 -35.55 8.95 4.30
CA LYS A 154 -36.22 9.00 2.98
C LYS A 154 -37.38 7.99 2.91
N MET A 155 -37.24 6.83 3.56
CA MET A 155 -38.29 5.82 3.66
C MET A 155 -39.32 6.12 4.76
N SER A 156 -39.07 7.11 5.62
CA SER A 156 -39.85 7.36 6.85
C SER A 156 -39.92 6.15 7.80
N VAL A 157 -38.85 5.36 7.86
CA VAL A 157 -38.70 4.16 8.70
C VAL A 157 -37.67 4.41 9.81
N LYS A 158 -37.76 3.70 10.93
CA LYS A 158 -36.74 3.79 11.99
C LYS A 158 -35.45 3.09 11.54
N ALA A 159 -34.29 3.73 11.76
CA ALA A 159 -32.99 3.17 11.40
C ALA A 159 -32.74 1.76 11.99
N GLY A 160 -33.30 1.45 13.16
CA GLY A 160 -33.19 0.12 13.78
C GLY A 160 -33.93 -0.99 13.04
N GLU A 161 -34.92 -0.67 12.18
CA GLU A 161 -35.61 -1.66 11.33
C GLU A 161 -34.80 -1.95 10.06
N LEU A 162 -34.23 -0.90 9.43
CA LEU A 162 -33.27 -1.08 8.34
C LEU A 162 -32.06 -1.94 8.74
N ILE A 163 -31.50 -1.70 9.94
CA ILE A 163 -30.36 -2.48 10.44
C ILE A 163 -30.74 -3.96 10.64
N LYS A 164 -31.98 -4.25 11.03
CA LYS A 164 -32.45 -5.64 11.16
C LYS A 164 -32.55 -6.35 9.83
N GLU A 165 -33.04 -5.68 8.79
CA GLU A 165 -33.09 -6.28 7.45
C GLU A 165 -31.71 -6.42 6.83
N LEU A 166 -30.81 -5.45 7.02
CA LEU A 166 -29.40 -5.59 6.62
C LEU A 166 -28.76 -6.82 7.27
N MET A 167 -29.03 -7.06 8.57
CA MET A 167 -28.55 -8.27 9.24
C MET A 167 -29.14 -9.57 8.64
N LYS A 168 -30.40 -9.58 8.19
CA LYS A 168 -30.97 -10.75 7.50
C LYS A 168 -30.33 -11.00 6.14
N LEU A 169 -29.94 -9.93 5.44
CA LEU A 169 -29.17 -9.97 4.19
C LEU A 169 -27.69 -10.30 4.40
N GLY A 170 -27.27 -10.57 5.65
CA GLY A 170 -25.90 -10.96 5.99
C GLY A 170 -24.93 -9.78 6.13
N THR A 171 -25.41 -8.54 6.08
CA THR A 171 -24.58 -7.34 6.23
C THR A 171 -24.81 -6.69 7.61
N MET A 172 -23.79 -6.70 8.46
CA MET A 172 -23.85 -5.98 9.73
C MET A 172 -23.59 -4.49 9.49
N ALA A 173 -24.58 -3.65 9.79
CA ALA A 173 -24.50 -2.21 9.55
C ALA A 173 -24.79 -1.34 10.77
N THR A 174 -24.12 -0.19 10.86
CA THR A 174 -24.38 0.85 11.87
C THR A 174 -25.21 2.01 11.30
N ILE A 175 -25.85 2.83 12.16
CA ILE A 175 -26.76 3.92 11.74
C ILE A 175 -26.07 4.91 10.77
N ASN A 176 -24.78 5.15 10.95
CA ASN A 176 -24.01 6.11 10.13
C ASN A 176 -23.16 5.41 9.06
N GLN A 177 -23.43 4.14 8.77
CA GLN A 177 -22.74 3.42 7.72
C GLN A 177 -23.25 3.88 6.36
N VAL A 178 -22.31 4.12 5.45
CA VAL A 178 -22.58 4.38 4.04
C VAL A 178 -22.85 3.04 3.36
N LEU A 179 -23.96 2.96 2.62
CA LEU A 179 -24.33 1.83 1.78
C LEU A 179 -24.09 2.21 0.31
N ASP A 180 -23.67 1.22 -0.48
CA ASP A 180 -23.63 1.25 -1.94
C ASP A 180 -25.05 1.24 -2.54
N GLN A 181 -25.18 1.75 -3.76
CA GLN A 181 -26.46 1.86 -4.47
C GLN A 181 -27.17 0.51 -4.60
N ASP A 182 -26.46 -0.56 -4.93
CA ASP A 182 -27.06 -1.89 -5.14
C ASP A 182 -27.65 -2.45 -3.84
N THR A 183 -26.89 -2.37 -2.73
CA THR A 183 -27.38 -2.79 -1.41
C THR A 183 -28.53 -1.90 -0.94
N ALA A 184 -28.50 -0.59 -1.23
CA ALA A 184 -29.57 0.33 -0.90
C ALA A 184 -30.85 0.08 -1.70
N VAL A 185 -30.73 -0.23 -3.01
CA VAL A 185 -31.85 -0.63 -3.89
C VAL A 185 -32.52 -1.88 -3.32
N LEU A 186 -31.73 -2.92 -3.03
CA LEU A 186 -32.23 -4.17 -2.49
C LEU A 186 -32.98 -3.96 -1.17
N LEU A 187 -32.45 -3.12 -0.28
CA LEU A 187 -33.08 -2.82 1.01
C LEU A 187 -34.39 -2.04 0.86
N VAL A 188 -34.47 -1.12 -0.11
CA VAL A 188 -35.67 -0.33 -0.37
C VAL A 188 -36.76 -1.19 -1.02
N GLU A 189 -36.39 -2.09 -1.92
CA GLU A 189 -37.30 -3.06 -2.54
C GLU A 189 -37.84 -4.08 -1.53
N GLU A 190 -36.99 -4.64 -0.67
CA GLU A 190 -37.38 -5.60 0.36
C GLU A 190 -38.36 -4.99 1.39
N MET A 191 -38.21 -3.69 1.65
CA MET A 191 -39.09 -2.92 2.52
C MET A 191 -40.37 -2.43 1.80
N GLY A 192 -40.54 -2.75 0.52
CA GLY A 192 -41.75 -2.47 -0.26
C GLY A 192 -41.88 -1.03 -0.77
N HIS A 193 -40.78 -0.29 -0.87
CA HIS A 193 -40.73 1.08 -1.39
C HIS A 193 -40.29 1.10 -2.86
N LYS A 194 -40.63 2.16 -3.59
CA LYS A 194 -40.24 2.30 -4.99
C LYS A 194 -38.94 3.09 -5.11
N VAL A 195 -37.97 2.53 -5.81
CA VAL A 195 -36.67 3.17 -6.01
C VAL A 195 -36.72 4.14 -7.18
N VAL A 196 -36.21 5.35 -6.98
CA VAL A 196 -35.85 6.28 -8.06
C VAL A 196 -34.34 6.51 -7.98
N LEU A 197 -33.62 6.08 -9.01
CA LEU A 197 -32.17 6.28 -9.06
C LEU A 197 -31.89 7.73 -9.47
N GLU A 198 -31.26 8.50 -8.58
CA GLU A 198 -30.72 9.81 -8.90
C GLU A 198 -29.24 9.63 -9.22
N SER A 199 -28.89 9.73 -10.51
CA SER A 199 -27.49 9.75 -10.94
C SER A 199 -26.90 11.14 -10.65
N GLU A 200 -26.05 11.25 -9.63
CA GLU A 200 -25.25 12.46 -9.38
C GLU A 200 -24.31 12.79 -10.56
N THR A 201 -24.09 11.84 -11.47
CA THR A 201 -23.36 12.00 -12.74
C THR A 201 -24.12 12.73 -13.83
N ALA A 202 -25.38 13.16 -13.64
CA ALA A 202 -26.15 13.86 -14.68
C ALA A 202 -25.42 15.15 -15.16
N VAL A 203 -24.78 15.86 -14.24
CA VAL A 203 -23.96 17.05 -14.57
C VAL A 203 -22.71 16.64 -15.37
N GLU A 204 -22.11 15.49 -15.06
CA GLU A 204 -20.94 14.98 -15.78
C GLU A 204 -21.31 14.52 -17.20
N ASP A 205 -22.40 13.76 -17.35
CA ASP A 205 -22.91 13.30 -18.64
C ASP A 205 -23.31 14.46 -19.56
N ASP A 206 -23.89 15.51 -19.01
CA ASP A 206 -24.23 16.72 -19.77
C ASP A 206 -22.97 17.45 -20.24
N VAL A 207 -21.94 17.53 -19.40
CA VAL A 207 -20.64 18.14 -19.76
C VAL A 207 -19.90 17.30 -20.81
N ILE A 208 -19.93 15.97 -20.71
CA ILE A 208 -19.36 15.06 -21.73
C ILE A 208 -20.07 15.25 -23.07
N ARG A 209 -21.42 15.31 -23.05
CA ARG A 209 -22.22 15.52 -24.26
C ARG A 209 -21.96 16.88 -24.90
N GLU A 210 -21.89 17.96 -24.11
CA GLU A 210 -21.57 19.31 -24.61
C GLU A 210 -20.18 19.36 -25.27
N SER A 211 -19.22 18.60 -24.75
CA SER A 211 -17.83 18.60 -25.22
C SER A 211 -17.65 17.91 -26.59
N LEU A 212 -18.60 17.08 -27.04
CA LEU A 212 -18.52 16.33 -28.30
C LEU A 212 -19.26 16.99 -29.47
N VAL A 213 -19.93 18.12 -29.25
CA VAL A 213 -20.76 18.77 -30.29
C VAL A 213 -19.90 19.59 -31.26
N GLY A 214 -20.02 19.30 -32.55
CA GLY A 214 -19.53 20.17 -33.63
C GLY A 214 -18.15 19.83 -34.22
N GLY A 215 -17.55 18.69 -33.85
CA GLY A 215 -16.30 18.22 -34.44
C GLY A 215 -16.47 17.56 -35.80
N GLU A 216 -15.39 17.56 -36.57
CA GLU A 216 -15.26 16.78 -37.80
C GLU A 216 -14.57 15.45 -37.50
N GLU A 217 -15.13 14.37 -38.02
CA GLU A 217 -14.53 13.04 -37.89
C GLU A 217 -13.41 12.88 -38.93
N VAL A 218 -12.19 12.68 -38.44
CA VAL A 218 -10.98 12.54 -39.28
C VAL A 218 -10.28 11.22 -38.96
N SER A 219 -9.58 10.67 -39.95
CA SER A 219 -8.70 9.52 -39.74
C SER A 219 -7.59 9.88 -38.74
N ARG A 220 -7.32 8.99 -37.79
CA ARG A 220 -6.32 9.20 -36.73
C ARG A 220 -5.20 8.15 -36.78
N PRO A 221 -3.99 8.50 -36.28
CA PRO A 221 -2.91 7.53 -36.09
C PRO A 221 -3.33 6.36 -35.17
N PRO A 222 -2.94 5.11 -35.48
CA PRO A 222 -3.13 4.00 -34.55
C PRO A 222 -2.27 4.16 -33.29
N VAL A 223 -2.84 3.85 -32.14
CA VAL A 223 -2.11 3.73 -30.88
C VAL A 223 -1.82 2.25 -30.62
N VAL A 224 -0.55 1.92 -30.38
CA VAL A 224 -0.04 0.55 -30.38
C VAL A 224 0.73 0.25 -29.11
N THR A 225 0.33 -0.79 -28.37
CA THR A 225 1.09 -1.25 -27.19
C THR A 225 2.00 -2.39 -27.57
N VAL A 226 3.24 -2.39 -27.06
CA VAL A 226 4.16 -3.53 -27.19
C VAL A 226 4.15 -4.37 -25.93
N MET A 227 3.83 -5.66 -26.06
CA MET A 227 3.75 -6.63 -24.98
C MET A 227 4.58 -7.89 -25.28
N GLY A 228 4.86 -8.68 -24.25
CA GLY A 228 5.69 -9.89 -24.37
C GLY A 228 6.48 -10.17 -23.08
N HIS A 229 7.24 -11.27 -23.08
CA HIS A 229 8.08 -11.66 -21.94
C HIS A 229 9.29 -10.72 -21.75
N VAL A 230 9.91 -10.79 -20.57
CA VAL A 230 11.23 -10.19 -20.32
C VAL A 230 12.26 -10.80 -21.30
N ASP A 231 13.23 -10.00 -21.74
CA ASP A 231 14.31 -10.40 -22.67
C ASP A 231 13.89 -10.88 -24.07
N HIS A 232 12.61 -10.78 -24.43
CA HIS A 232 12.15 -10.96 -25.81
C HIS A 232 12.49 -9.76 -26.72
N GLY A 233 13.12 -8.72 -26.20
CA GLY A 233 13.61 -7.57 -26.98
C GLY A 233 12.56 -6.51 -27.32
N LYS A 234 11.51 -6.34 -26.48
CA LYS A 234 10.50 -5.28 -26.63
C LYS A 234 11.14 -3.88 -26.69
N THR A 235 11.90 -3.53 -25.65
CA THR A 235 12.57 -2.22 -25.57
C THR A 235 13.62 -2.07 -26.66
N SER A 236 14.30 -3.15 -27.06
CA SER A 236 15.25 -3.12 -28.18
C SER A 236 14.57 -2.84 -29.52
N LEU A 237 13.39 -3.42 -29.76
CA LEU A 237 12.59 -3.17 -30.96
C LEU A 237 12.16 -1.70 -30.99
N LEU A 238 11.70 -1.18 -29.86
CA LEU A 238 11.28 0.23 -29.74
C LEU A 238 12.45 1.21 -29.84
N ASP A 239 13.59 0.90 -29.23
CA ASP A 239 14.82 1.69 -29.35
C ASP A 239 15.29 1.80 -30.81
N TYR A 240 15.17 0.70 -31.57
CA TYR A 240 15.50 0.69 -32.99
C TYR A 240 14.54 1.59 -33.78
N ILE A 241 13.23 1.43 -33.59
CA ILE A 241 12.20 2.24 -34.25
C ILE A 241 12.39 3.74 -33.94
N ARG A 242 12.68 4.07 -32.68
CA ARG A 242 12.84 5.44 -32.21
C ARG A 242 14.22 6.05 -32.53
N SER A 243 15.10 5.31 -33.22
CA SER A 243 16.49 5.71 -33.52
C SER A 243 17.27 6.24 -32.30
N SER A 244 16.92 5.78 -31.09
CA SER A 244 17.47 6.27 -29.82
C SER A 244 17.48 5.15 -28.78
N ARG A 245 18.49 5.13 -27.91
CA ARG A 245 18.71 4.01 -26.98
C ARG A 245 18.24 4.34 -25.56
N VAL A 246 16.99 4.03 -25.21
CA VAL A 246 16.49 4.09 -23.81
C VAL A 246 17.21 3.08 -22.93
N THR A 247 17.38 1.85 -23.43
CA THR A 247 17.92 0.72 -22.66
C THR A 247 19.28 0.98 -22.02
N SER A 248 20.10 1.85 -22.63
CA SER A 248 21.41 2.23 -22.09
C SER A 248 21.37 3.24 -20.94
N GLY A 249 20.24 3.94 -20.75
CA GLY A 249 20.05 4.94 -19.71
C GLY A 249 19.24 4.47 -18.49
N GLU A 250 18.44 3.41 -18.63
CA GLU A 250 17.61 2.87 -17.54
C GLU A 250 18.40 1.95 -16.60
N ALA A 251 18.18 2.13 -15.30
CA ALA A 251 18.80 1.28 -14.29
C ALA A 251 18.32 -0.17 -14.43
N GLY A 252 19.27 -1.11 -14.47
CA GLY A 252 18.99 -2.53 -14.66
C GLY A 252 18.74 -2.94 -16.12
N GLY A 253 18.80 -2.00 -17.08
CA GLY A 253 18.62 -2.31 -18.50
C GLY A 253 17.21 -2.78 -18.89
N ILE A 254 16.20 -2.44 -18.08
CA ILE A 254 14.80 -2.84 -18.27
C ILE A 254 13.86 -1.63 -18.24
N THR A 255 12.80 -1.66 -19.07
CA THR A 255 11.70 -0.69 -19.02
C THR A 255 10.92 -0.88 -17.72
N GLN A 256 10.85 0.16 -16.88
CA GLN A 256 10.11 0.16 -15.60
C GLN A 256 8.97 1.20 -15.54
N HIS A 257 8.88 2.07 -16.54
CA HIS A 257 7.86 3.12 -16.69
C HIS A 257 7.04 2.92 -17.97
N ILE A 258 5.87 3.53 -18.07
CA ILE A 258 5.10 3.51 -19.33
C ILE A 258 5.60 4.66 -20.21
N GLY A 259 6.34 4.32 -21.25
CA GLY A 259 6.77 5.29 -22.26
C GLY A 259 5.70 5.46 -23.33
N ALA A 260 5.45 6.69 -23.79
CA ALA A 260 4.65 6.92 -24.99
C ALA A 260 5.34 7.89 -25.92
N TYR A 261 5.33 7.57 -27.22
CA TYR A 261 5.96 8.38 -28.25
C TYR A 261 5.30 8.11 -29.60
N HIS A 262 5.53 9.01 -30.56
CA HIS A 262 5.04 8.83 -31.92
C HIS A 262 6.21 8.69 -32.91
N VAL A 263 5.95 8.00 -34.01
CA VAL A 263 6.92 7.75 -35.09
C VAL A 263 6.26 8.14 -36.40
N GLU A 264 6.93 9.03 -37.13
CA GLU A 264 6.53 9.41 -38.47
C GLU A 264 7.14 8.45 -39.50
N THR A 265 6.31 7.83 -40.32
CA THR A 265 6.71 7.01 -41.47
C THR A 265 6.23 7.67 -42.77
N GLU A 266 6.75 7.22 -43.92
CA GLU A 266 6.32 7.76 -45.23
C GLU A 266 4.82 7.55 -45.50
N LYS A 267 4.21 6.56 -44.86
CA LYS A 267 2.81 6.14 -45.07
C LYS A 267 1.85 6.67 -44.00
N GLY A 268 2.36 7.16 -42.87
CA GLY A 268 1.53 7.62 -41.76
C GLY A 268 2.28 7.73 -40.43
N ILE A 269 1.58 8.17 -39.40
CA ILE A 269 2.12 8.28 -38.04
C ILE A 269 1.64 7.07 -37.23
N VAL A 270 2.49 6.51 -36.38
CA VAL A 270 2.13 5.45 -35.43
C VAL A 270 2.53 5.91 -34.03
N SER A 271 1.61 5.78 -33.08
CA SER A 271 1.88 6.10 -31.68
C SER A 271 2.13 4.82 -30.89
N PHE A 272 3.26 4.73 -30.20
CA PHE A 272 3.65 3.57 -29.41
C PHE A 272 3.48 3.83 -27.91
N ILE A 273 3.01 2.81 -27.21
CA ILE A 273 3.02 2.70 -25.75
C ILE A 273 3.95 1.53 -25.37
N ASP A 274 5.08 1.85 -24.74
CA ASP A 274 5.99 0.85 -24.18
C ASP A 274 5.50 0.45 -22.79
N THR A 275 5.30 -0.86 -22.58
CA THR A 275 4.86 -1.39 -21.27
C THR A 275 5.94 -2.29 -20.66
N PRO A 276 6.19 -2.19 -19.34
CA PRO A 276 7.12 -3.07 -18.65
C PRO A 276 6.77 -4.56 -18.78
N GLY A 277 7.80 -5.39 -19.01
CA GLY A 277 7.66 -6.84 -19.21
C GLY A 277 7.50 -7.68 -17.95
N HIS A 278 7.90 -7.16 -16.78
CA HIS A 278 7.96 -7.96 -15.57
C HIS A 278 6.57 -8.25 -15.01
N ALA A 279 6.36 -9.47 -14.50
CA ALA A 279 5.17 -9.90 -13.76
C ALA A 279 4.63 -8.91 -12.70
N ALA A 280 5.47 -8.09 -12.06
CA ALA A 280 5.04 -7.08 -11.08
C ALA A 280 4.17 -5.95 -11.69
N PHE A 281 4.23 -5.76 -13.01
CA PHE A 281 3.57 -4.67 -13.74
C PHE A 281 2.30 -5.11 -14.48
N THR A 282 1.56 -6.09 -13.96
CA THR A 282 0.29 -6.57 -14.57
C THR A 282 -0.72 -5.44 -14.76
N ALA A 283 -0.91 -4.57 -13.76
CA ALA A 283 -1.83 -3.43 -13.86
C ALA A 283 -1.45 -2.47 -15.00
N MET A 284 -0.15 -2.22 -15.20
CA MET A 284 0.34 -1.38 -16.31
C MET A 284 0.07 -2.02 -17.67
N ARG A 285 0.25 -3.34 -17.81
CA ARG A 285 -0.06 -4.06 -19.06
C ARG A 285 -1.55 -3.99 -19.37
N SER A 286 -2.41 -4.26 -18.39
CA SER A 286 -3.86 -4.18 -18.57
C SER A 286 -4.29 -2.77 -19.01
N ARG A 287 -3.69 -1.73 -18.42
CA ARG A 287 -3.90 -0.33 -18.81
C ARG A 287 -3.40 -0.05 -20.23
N GLY A 288 -2.24 -0.56 -20.61
CA GLY A 288 -1.72 -0.43 -21.97
C GLY A 288 -2.69 -1.03 -22.99
N ALA A 289 -3.15 -2.27 -22.76
CA ALA A 289 -4.08 -2.95 -23.65
C ALA A 289 -5.41 -2.19 -23.80
N SER A 290 -5.99 -1.66 -22.73
CA SER A 290 -7.30 -0.99 -22.78
C SER A 290 -7.28 0.37 -23.49
N VAL A 291 -6.11 0.97 -23.64
CA VAL A 291 -5.94 2.30 -24.24
C VAL A 291 -5.61 2.22 -25.73
N THR A 292 -5.09 1.07 -26.20
CA THR A 292 -4.57 0.93 -27.56
C THR A 292 -5.52 0.29 -28.54
N ASP A 293 -5.33 0.66 -29.80
CA ASP A 293 -6.09 0.14 -30.93
C ASP A 293 -5.52 -1.20 -31.42
N ILE A 294 -4.21 -1.42 -31.24
CA ILE A 294 -3.51 -2.64 -31.67
C ILE A 294 -2.49 -3.05 -30.59
N VAL A 295 -2.34 -4.36 -30.34
CA VAL A 295 -1.27 -4.90 -29.50
C VAL A 295 -0.23 -5.63 -30.35
N ILE A 296 1.04 -5.27 -30.21
CA ILE A 296 2.16 -6.03 -30.75
C ILE A 296 2.63 -7.02 -29.69
N LEU A 297 2.49 -8.31 -29.98
CA LEU A 297 3.02 -9.38 -29.15
C LEU A 297 4.42 -9.78 -29.63
N VAL A 298 5.44 -9.40 -28.86
CA VAL A 298 6.84 -9.73 -29.15
C VAL A 298 7.20 -11.08 -28.54
N VAL A 299 7.53 -12.05 -29.40
CA VAL A 299 7.93 -13.40 -29.00
C VAL A 299 9.29 -13.70 -29.60
N ALA A 300 10.24 -14.13 -28.79
CA ALA A 300 11.57 -14.45 -29.29
C ALA A 300 11.56 -15.83 -29.97
N ALA A 301 12.19 -15.93 -31.14
CA ALA A 301 12.24 -17.15 -31.94
C ALA A 301 13.10 -18.27 -31.32
N ASP A 302 13.99 -17.93 -30.38
CA ASP A 302 14.82 -18.87 -29.62
C ASP A 302 14.09 -19.44 -28.39
N ASP A 303 13.36 -18.59 -27.67
CA ASP A 303 12.68 -18.94 -26.41
C ASP A 303 11.30 -19.57 -26.62
N GLY A 304 10.47 -18.98 -27.50
CA GLY A 304 9.08 -19.38 -27.69
C GLY A 304 8.09 -18.71 -26.73
N VAL A 305 6.94 -19.33 -26.51
CA VAL A 305 5.86 -18.81 -25.68
C VAL A 305 6.15 -19.04 -24.20
N MET A 306 6.29 -17.94 -23.46
CA MET A 306 6.54 -17.92 -22.01
C MET A 306 5.32 -17.47 -21.20
N PRO A 307 5.25 -17.70 -19.87
CA PRO A 307 4.07 -17.36 -19.05
C PRO A 307 3.59 -15.90 -19.16
N GLN A 308 4.50 -14.93 -19.23
CA GLN A 308 4.13 -13.51 -19.43
C GLN A 308 3.59 -13.22 -20.83
N THR A 309 3.95 -14.03 -21.82
CA THR A 309 3.38 -13.97 -23.17
C THR A 309 1.92 -14.41 -23.13
N ILE A 310 1.62 -15.48 -22.39
CA ILE A 310 0.24 -15.97 -22.18
C ILE A 310 -0.59 -14.89 -21.46
N GLU A 311 -0.03 -14.26 -20.44
CA GLU A 311 -0.67 -13.16 -19.73
C GLU A 311 -0.95 -11.97 -20.67
N ALA A 312 0.01 -11.59 -21.52
CA ALA A 312 -0.19 -10.53 -22.51
C ALA A 312 -1.33 -10.86 -23.50
N ILE A 313 -1.42 -12.12 -23.96
CA ILE A 313 -2.53 -12.59 -24.80
C ILE A 313 -3.87 -12.44 -24.08
N GLN A 314 -3.92 -12.78 -22.79
CA GLN A 314 -5.14 -12.63 -21.98
C GLN A 314 -5.56 -11.16 -21.84
N HIS A 315 -4.62 -10.24 -21.59
CA HIS A 315 -4.93 -8.81 -21.52
C HIS A 315 -5.45 -8.27 -22.85
N ALA A 316 -4.83 -8.63 -23.98
CA ALA A 316 -5.27 -8.21 -25.30
C ALA A 316 -6.67 -8.74 -25.64
N LYS A 317 -6.94 -10.03 -25.36
CA LYS A 317 -8.27 -10.63 -25.55
C LYS A 317 -9.33 -10.01 -24.64
N ALA A 318 -9.01 -9.75 -23.38
CA ALA A 318 -9.93 -9.11 -22.43
C ALA A 318 -10.28 -7.68 -22.86
N ALA A 319 -9.33 -6.96 -23.49
CA ALA A 319 -9.56 -5.63 -24.05
C ALA A 319 -10.25 -5.66 -25.43
N GLY A 320 -10.35 -6.83 -26.09
CA GLY A 320 -10.93 -6.96 -27.42
C GLY A 320 -10.09 -6.33 -28.53
N VAL A 321 -8.77 -6.24 -28.33
CA VAL A 321 -7.85 -5.52 -29.22
C VAL A 321 -7.14 -6.52 -30.16
N PRO A 322 -7.05 -6.24 -31.48
CA PRO A 322 -6.36 -7.10 -32.42
C PRO A 322 -4.87 -7.23 -32.09
N VAL A 323 -4.33 -8.44 -32.28
CA VAL A 323 -2.93 -8.78 -31.96
C VAL A 323 -2.14 -9.02 -33.24
N ILE A 324 -1.04 -8.27 -33.39
CA ILE A 324 0.00 -8.51 -34.39
C ILE A 324 1.18 -9.17 -33.68
N VAL A 325 1.70 -10.27 -34.21
CA VAL A 325 2.82 -11.00 -33.60
C VAL A 325 4.13 -10.61 -34.26
N ALA A 326 5.07 -10.09 -33.47
CA ALA A 326 6.44 -9.81 -33.89
C ALA A 326 7.35 -10.93 -33.40
N VAL A 327 7.75 -11.83 -34.30
CA VAL A 327 8.69 -12.92 -34.01
C VAL A 327 10.10 -12.37 -34.05
N ASN A 328 10.69 -12.11 -32.89
CA ASN A 328 11.96 -11.40 -32.75
C ASN A 328 13.17 -12.36 -32.69
N LYS A 329 14.39 -11.80 -32.81
CA LYS A 329 15.68 -12.50 -32.75
C LYS A 329 15.93 -13.50 -33.90
N ILE A 330 15.41 -13.23 -35.10
CA ILE A 330 15.67 -14.06 -36.30
C ILE A 330 17.14 -14.06 -36.75
N ASP A 331 17.96 -13.15 -36.21
CA ASP A 331 19.40 -13.11 -36.45
C ASP A 331 20.18 -14.26 -35.78
N LYS A 332 19.55 -14.98 -34.84
CA LYS A 332 20.17 -16.11 -34.14
C LYS A 332 20.09 -17.40 -34.96
N PRO A 333 21.15 -18.23 -34.96
CA PRO A 333 21.14 -19.50 -35.68
C PRO A 333 20.15 -20.51 -35.07
N GLU A 334 19.84 -20.40 -33.79
CA GLU A 334 18.83 -21.20 -33.09
C GLU A 334 17.38 -20.71 -33.27
N ALA A 335 17.14 -19.65 -34.05
CA ALA A 335 15.80 -19.10 -34.25
C ALA A 335 14.88 -20.07 -35.01
N ASP A 336 13.71 -20.35 -34.43
CA ASP A 336 12.67 -21.18 -35.05
C ASP A 336 11.30 -20.48 -35.04
N PRO A 337 10.99 -19.69 -36.09
CA PRO A 337 9.70 -19.01 -36.21
C PRO A 337 8.51 -19.95 -36.34
N ASP A 338 8.70 -21.14 -36.91
CA ASP A 338 7.61 -22.11 -37.12
C ASP A 338 7.17 -22.73 -35.79
N ARG A 339 8.11 -22.98 -34.88
CA ARG A 339 7.80 -23.37 -33.50
C ARG A 339 6.95 -22.33 -32.78
N VAL A 340 7.28 -21.04 -32.91
CA VAL A 340 6.49 -19.95 -32.31
C VAL A 340 5.05 -19.93 -32.83
N LYS A 341 4.86 -20.10 -34.15
CA LYS A 341 3.52 -20.20 -34.78
C LYS A 341 2.71 -21.38 -34.19
N GLN A 342 3.33 -22.54 -34.04
CA GLN A 342 2.69 -23.72 -33.45
C GLN A 342 2.29 -23.47 -31.99
N GLU A 343 3.20 -22.93 -31.17
CA GLU A 343 2.94 -22.70 -29.75
C GLU A 343 1.82 -21.66 -29.54
N LEU A 344 1.82 -20.55 -30.30
CA LEU A 344 0.79 -19.51 -30.22
C LEU A 344 -0.59 -19.97 -30.71
N SER A 345 -0.64 -20.91 -31.66
CA SER A 345 -1.90 -21.47 -32.13
C SER A 345 -2.69 -22.19 -31.03
N ASN A 346 -2.00 -22.77 -30.03
CA ASN A 346 -2.63 -23.38 -28.86
C ASN A 346 -3.37 -22.35 -27.97
N TYR A 347 -3.04 -21.07 -28.11
CA TYR A 347 -3.65 -19.96 -27.39
C TYR A 347 -4.60 -19.14 -28.27
N GLU A 348 -5.08 -19.73 -29.37
CA GLU A 348 -6.02 -19.12 -30.33
C GLU A 348 -5.46 -17.87 -31.03
N ILE A 349 -4.13 -17.73 -31.10
CA ILE A 349 -3.47 -16.73 -31.94
C ILE A 349 -3.04 -17.47 -33.22
N ILE A 350 -3.85 -17.37 -34.27
CA ILE A 350 -3.72 -18.18 -35.48
C ILE A 350 -3.12 -17.33 -36.60
N PRO A 351 -2.00 -17.75 -37.22
CA PRO A 351 -1.39 -17.02 -38.34
C PRO A 351 -2.29 -16.94 -39.58
N GLU A 352 -2.20 -15.83 -40.33
CA GLU A 352 -2.86 -15.67 -41.63
C GLU A 352 -2.52 -16.79 -42.64
N ASP A 353 -1.28 -17.28 -42.63
CA ASP A 353 -0.83 -18.39 -43.49
C ASP A 353 -1.65 -19.68 -43.29
N TRP A 354 -2.25 -19.84 -42.10
CA TRP A 354 -3.08 -20.99 -41.72
C TRP A 354 -4.58 -20.68 -41.78
N GLY A 355 -4.96 -19.53 -42.34
CA GLY A 355 -6.33 -19.04 -42.43
C GLY A 355 -6.84 -18.36 -41.15
N GLY A 356 -5.94 -17.92 -40.27
CA GLY A 356 -6.27 -17.10 -39.11
C GLY A 356 -6.36 -15.61 -39.43
N GLU A 357 -6.55 -14.80 -38.38
CA GLU A 357 -6.68 -13.33 -38.47
C GLU A 357 -5.44 -12.57 -37.96
N ASN A 358 -4.47 -13.26 -37.35
CA ASN A 358 -3.31 -12.61 -36.75
C ASN A 358 -2.16 -12.54 -37.74
N MET A 359 -1.66 -11.32 -38.00
CA MET A 359 -0.46 -11.09 -38.79
C MET A 359 0.80 -11.49 -38.00
N PHE A 360 1.66 -12.30 -38.61
CA PHE A 360 2.95 -12.69 -38.05
C PHE A 360 4.07 -12.06 -38.85
N VAL A 361 4.86 -11.20 -38.22
CA VAL A 361 6.00 -10.52 -38.85
C VAL A 361 7.28 -10.99 -38.19
N GLN A 362 8.23 -11.46 -39.01
CA GLN A 362 9.55 -11.87 -38.56
C GLN A 362 10.45 -10.63 -38.48
N VAL A 363 11.07 -10.40 -37.32
CA VAL A 363 11.88 -9.19 -37.07
C VAL A 363 13.18 -9.52 -36.35
N SER A 364 14.21 -8.70 -36.58
CA SER A 364 15.38 -8.62 -35.70
C SER A 364 15.54 -7.20 -35.20
N ALA A 365 15.25 -7.00 -33.91
CA ALA A 365 15.47 -5.73 -33.22
C ALA A 365 16.96 -5.29 -33.23
N LYS A 366 17.89 -6.20 -33.51
CA LYS A 366 19.34 -5.93 -33.51
C LYS A 366 19.84 -5.49 -34.88
N THR A 367 19.46 -6.19 -35.94
CA THR A 367 19.91 -5.87 -37.32
C THR A 367 18.99 -4.86 -37.99
N GLY A 368 17.75 -4.73 -37.51
CA GLY A 368 16.71 -3.91 -38.13
C GLY A 368 15.86 -4.64 -39.15
N GLU A 369 16.15 -5.91 -39.42
CA GLU A 369 15.44 -6.70 -40.41
C GLU A 369 13.95 -6.85 -40.04
N GLY A 370 13.06 -6.64 -41.02
CA GLY A 370 11.61 -6.83 -40.87
C GLY A 370 10.86 -5.70 -40.13
N ILE A 371 11.53 -4.69 -39.60
CA ILE A 371 10.88 -3.61 -38.84
C ILE A 371 9.98 -2.74 -39.74
N ASP A 372 10.43 -2.42 -40.96
CA ASP A 372 9.60 -1.69 -41.92
C ASP A 372 8.33 -2.49 -42.28
N SER A 373 8.46 -3.81 -42.42
CA SER A 373 7.32 -4.70 -42.65
C SER A 373 6.35 -4.75 -41.46
N LEU A 374 6.86 -4.63 -40.23
CA LEU A 374 6.03 -4.54 -39.03
C LEU A 374 5.26 -3.21 -39.00
N LEU A 375 5.90 -2.09 -39.32
CA LEU A 375 5.24 -0.78 -39.42
C LEU A 375 4.17 -0.77 -40.52
N ASP A 376 4.45 -1.38 -41.66
CA ASP A 376 3.49 -1.55 -42.75
C ASP A 376 2.28 -2.39 -42.32
N ALA A 377 2.50 -3.48 -41.59
CA ALA A 377 1.42 -4.34 -41.07
C ALA A 377 0.52 -3.58 -40.09
N ILE A 378 1.11 -2.77 -39.21
CA ILE A 378 0.36 -1.93 -38.26
C ILE A 378 -0.52 -0.93 -39.01
N LEU A 379 0.03 -0.23 -40.00
CA LEU A 379 -0.70 0.75 -40.78
C LEU A 379 -1.82 0.08 -41.58
N LEU A 380 -1.56 -1.06 -42.22
CA LEU A 380 -2.57 -1.84 -42.92
C LEU A 380 -3.72 -2.26 -41.99
N GLN A 381 -3.39 -2.76 -40.80
CA GLN A 381 -4.39 -3.12 -39.80
C GLN A 381 -5.21 -1.90 -39.36
N SER A 382 -4.59 -0.74 -39.21
CA SER A 382 -5.29 0.50 -38.86
C SER A 382 -6.26 0.99 -39.94
N GLU A 383 -5.92 0.79 -41.22
CA GLU A 383 -6.80 1.12 -42.36
C GLU A 383 -8.02 0.20 -42.38
N ILE A 384 -7.85 -1.10 -42.10
CA ILE A 384 -8.96 -2.08 -42.01
C ILE A 384 -9.91 -1.72 -40.86
N MET A 385 -9.38 -1.20 -39.76
CA MET A 385 -10.17 -0.79 -38.59
C MET A 385 -10.89 0.55 -38.78
N GLU A 386 -10.58 1.31 -39.84
CA GLU A 386 -11.13 2.64 -40.12
C GLU A 386 -11.06 3.58 -38.90
N LEU A 387 -9.88 3.68 -38.26
CA LEU A 387 -9.73 4.46 -37.02
C LEU A 387 -10.03 5.96 -37.24
N THR A 388 -11.00 6.48 -36.49
CA THR A 388 -11.40 7.89 -36.50
C THR A 388 -11.24 8.57 -35.15
N ALA A 389 -11.03 9.89 -35.16
CA ALA A 389 -11.17 10.78 -34.02
C ALA A 389 -11.92 12.06 -34.41
N MET A 390 -12.54 12.67 -33.41
CA MET A 390 -13.14 14.00 -33.56
C MET A 390 -12.06 15.07 -33.48
N LYS A 391 -11.99 15.94 -34.49
CA LYS A 391 -11.12 17.12 -34.52
C LYS A 391 -11.94 18.40 -34.31
N GLY A 392 -11.33 19.41 -33.67
CA GLY A 392 -11.96 20.71 -33.41
C GLY A 392 -12.91 20.75 -32.21
N VAL A 393 -12.90 19.71 -31.38
CA VAL A 393 -13.62 19.63 -30.10
C VAL A 393 -12.65 19.70 -28.92
N SER A 394 -13.19 19.95 -27.72
CA SER A 394 -12.43 19.88 -26.47
C SER A 394 -11.73 18.53 -26.33
N ALA A 395 -10.47 18.53 -25.89
CA ALA A 395 -9.72 17.30 -25.76
C ALA A 395 -10.34 16.36 -24.71
N SER A 396 -10.41 15.08 -25.05
CA SER A 396 -10.58 14.00 -24.09
C SER A 396 -9.48 12.97 -24.27
N GLY A 397 -9.07 12.33 -23.18
CA GLY A 397 -7.92 11.45 -23.18
C GLY A 397 -7.83 10.61 -21.92
N ILE A 398 -6.69 9.97 -21.71
CA ILE A 398 -6.42 9.15 -20.54
C ILE A 398 -5.02 9.41 -20.02
N VAL A 399 -4.85 9.39 -18.69
CA VAL A 399 -3.53 9.48 -18.06
C VAL A 399 -2.81 8.14 -18.23
N LEU A 400 -1.66 8.15 -18.90
CA LEU A 400 -0.79 6.97 -19.02
C LEU A 400 0.05 6.79 -17.76
N GLU A 401 0.69 7.87 -17.32
CA GLU A 401 1.60 7.90 -16.17
C GLU A 401 1.61 9.29 -15.53
N ALA A 402 1.93 9.35 -14.23
CA ALA A 402 2.01 10.60 -13.50
C ALA A 402 3.16 10.58 -12.49
N SER A 403 3.81 11.73 -12.30
CA SER A 403 4.99 11.90 -11.46
C SER A 403 4.98 13.26 -10.75
N LEU A 404 5.86 13.41 -9.76
CA LEU A 404 6.06 14.67 -9.04
C LEU A 404 7.50 15.15 -9.19
N ASP A 405 7.71 16.19 -9.98
CA ASP A 405 9.04 16.73 -10.26
C ASP A 405 9.36 17.99 -9.43
N LYS A 406 10.60 18.06 -8.95
CA LYS A 406 11.11 19.17 -8.14
C LYS A 406 11.30 20.41 -9.00
N GLY A 407 10.30 21.29 -8.98
CA GLY A 407 10.32 22.61 -9.62
C GLY A 407 9.27 22.75 -10.71
N ARG A 408 8.98 21.67 -11.45
CA ARG A 408 7.89 21.61 -12.44
C ARG A 408 6.53 21.35 -11.76
N GLY A 409 6.54 20.70 -10.60
CA GLY A 409 5.34 20.34 -9.84
C GLY A 409 4.78 19.00 -10.32
N PRO A 410 3.47 18.76 -10.13
CA PRO A 410 2.81 17.56 -10.63
C PRO A 410 2.84 17.53 -12.16
N VAL A 411 3.21 16.38 -12.70
CA VAL A 411 3.34 16.14 -14.13
C VAL A 411 2.57 14.88 -14.49
N ALA A 412 1.88 14.90 -15.62
CA ALA A 412 1.13 13.75 -16.11
C ALA A 412 1.36 13.56 -17.61
N THR A 413 1.70 12.34 -18.00
CA THR A 413 1.74 11.91 -19.40
C THR A 413 0.34 11.45 -19.79
N ILE A 414 -0.25 12.13 -20.77
CA ILE A 414 -1.64 11.94 -21.19
C ILE A 414 -1.65 11.53 -22.65
N LEU A 415 -2.49 10.56 -23.01
CA LEU A 415 -2.81 10.25 -24.40
C LEU A 415 -4.13 10.91 -24.77
N VAL A 416 -4.10 11.80 -25.77
CA VAL A 416 -5.32 12.43 -26.30
C VAL A 416 -6.06 11.42 -27.18
N LYS A 417 -7.32 11.12 -26.86
CA LYS A 417 -8.18 10.23 -27.66
C LYS A 417 -8.96 11.02 -28.71
N ASN A 418 -9.61 12.10 -28.29
CA ASN A 418 -10.40 12.97 -29.16
C ASN A 418 -10.06 14.43 -28.89
N GLY A 419 -10.32 15.28 -29.88
CA GLY A 419 -10.16 16.71 -29.76
C GLY A 419 -8.71 17.14 -29.74
N GLU A 420 -8.51 18.37 -29.30
CA GLU A 420 -7.24 19.07 -29.39
C GLU A 420 -6.91 19.72 -28.05
N LEU A 421 -5.70 19.44 -27.52
CA LEU A 421 -5.25 19.96 -26.24
C LEU A 421 -4.25 21.10 -26.46
N ALA A 422 -4.57 22.28 -25.94
CA ALA A 422 -3.73 23.46 -26.09
C ALA A 422 -3.20 23.98 -24.75
N LYS A 423 -2.09 24.71 -24.82
CA LYS A 423 -1.53 25.42 -23.67
C LYS A 423 -2.51 26.48 -23.18
N GLY A 424 -2.81 26.45 -21.89
CA GLY A 424 -3.77 27.35 -21.24
C GLY A 424 -5.14 26.75 -21.00
N ASP A 425 -5.43 25.58 -21.59
CA ASP A 425 -6.69 24.86 -21.36
C ASP A 425 -6.82 24.41 -19.91
N ILE A 426 -8.08 24.26 -19.49
CA ILE A 426 -8.42 23.78 -18.16
C ILE A 426 -8.75 22.31 -18.29
N ILE A 427 -8.01 21.49 -17.56
CA ILE A 427 -8.15 20.04 -17.59
C ILE A 427 -8.63 19.51 -16.25
N LEU A 428 -9.51 18.52 -16.33
CA LEU A 428 -9.92 17.67 -15.22
C LEU A 428 -9.33 16.28 -15.48
N CYS A 429 -8.54 15.78 -14.54
CA CYS A 429 -7.90 14.46 -14.58
C CYS A 429 -8.34 13.68 -13.34
N GLY A 430 -9.35 12.83 -13.46
CA GLY A 430 -9.91 12.09 -12.33
C GLY A 430 -10.36 13.02 -11.18
N ARG A 431 -9.58 13.05 -10.09
CA ARG A 431 -9.83 13.84 -8.86
C ARG A 431 -9.00 15.12 -8.76
N GLU A 432 -8.19 15.40 -9.77
CA GLU A 432 -7.32 16.55 -9.83
C GLU A 432 -7.75 17.44 -11.00
N PHE A 433 -7.54 18.74 -10.87
CA PHE A 433 -7.83 19.69 -11.94
C PHE A 433 -6.69 20.70 -12.05
N GLY A 434 -6.59 21.37 -13.19
CA GLY A 434 -5.57 22.38 -13.33
C GLY A 434 -5.63 23.10 -14.66
N ARG A 435 -4.81 24.13 -14.78
CA ARG A 435 -4.60 24.82 -16.04
C ARG A 435 -3.28 24.37 -16.64
N VAL A 436 -3.31 23.98 -17.91
CA VAL A 436 -2.12 23.57 -18.66
C VAL A 436 -1.14 24.74 -18.74
N ARG A 437 -0.07 24.69 -17.93
CA ARG A 437 0.99 25.71 -17.89
C ARG A 437 2.00 25.51 -19.00
N ALA A 438 2.26 24.26 -19.35
CA ALA A 438 3.15 23.84 -20.41
C ALA A 438 2.73 22.45 -20.87
N LEU A 439 2.99 22.19 -22.14
CA LEU A 439 2.60 20.97 -22.84
C LEU A 439 3.84 20.55 -23.63
N LEU A 440 4.39 19.39 -23.30
CA LEU A 440 5.68 18.95 -23.83
C LEU A 440 5.48 17.68 -24.64
N ASP A 441 6.19 17.57 -25.76
CA ASP A 441 6.27 16.34 -26.54
C ASP A 441 7.14 15.28 -25.83
N GLU A 442 7.21 14.07 -26.40
CA GLU A 442 8.06 12.98 -25.90
C GLU A 442 9.57 13.32 -25.87
N ASN A 443 10.00 14.36 -26.58
CA ASN A 443 11.37 14.85 -26.60
C ASN A 443 11.62 16.01 -25.63
N GLY A 444 10.61 16.39 -24.83
CA GLY A 444 10.66 17.47 -23.85
C GLY A 444 10.63 18.88 -24.46
N LYS A 445 10.19 19.04 -25.70
CA LYS A 445 10.00 20.35 -26.34
C LYS A 445 8.58 20.87 -26.09
N ASP A 446 8.47 22.17 -25.79
CA ASP A 446 7.17 22.84 -25.60
C ASP A 446 6.42 22.89 -26.92
N THR A 447 5.39 22.07 -27.02
CA THR A 447 4.44 22.07 -28.12
C THR A 447 3.23 22.89 -27.66
N GLY A 448 2.86 23.91 -28.44
CA GLY A 448 1.72 24.76 -28.06
C GLY A 448 0.37 24.03 -28.08
N PHE A 449 0.33 22.88 -28.74
CA PHE A 449 -0.86 22.16 -29.13
C PHE A 449 -0.52 20.68 -29.42
N ILE A 450 -1.40 19.75 -29.05
CA ILE A 450 -1.33 18.32 -29.38
C ILE A 450 -2.71 17.83 -29.88
N GLY A 451 -2.67 17.01 -30.94
CA GLY A 451 -3.87 16.44 -31.56
C GLY A 451 -4.22 15.02 -31.07
N PRO A 452 -5.25 14.39 -31.67
CA PRO A 452 -5.67 13.04 -31.32
C PRO A 452 -4.59 11.99 -31.55
N SER A 453 -4.61 10.95 -30.71
CA SER A 453 -3.68 9.81 -30.70
C SER A 453 -2.22 10.15 -30.44
N MET A 454 -1.91 11.38 -30.04
CA MET A 454 -0.56 11.80 -29.67
C MET A 454 -0.40 11.89 -28.14
N PRO A 455 0.71 11.39 -27.56
CA PRO A 455 1.00 11.55 -26.15
C PRO A 455 1.55 12.95 -25.84
N ALA A 456 1.24 13.46 -24.65
CA ALA A 456 1.63 14.79 -24.18
C ALA A 456 2.04 14.73 -22.70
N GLU A 457 3.15 15.37 -22.33
CA GLU A 457 3.47 15.61 -20.93
C GLU A 457 2.89 16.96 -20.49
N VAL A 458 1.96 16.92 -19.54
CA VAL A 458 1.16 18.07 -19.11
C VAL A 458 1.55 18.53 -17.72
N LEU A 459 1.75 19.84 -17.61
CA LEU A 459 2.14 20.53 -16.38
C LEU A 459 1.05 21.49 -15.89
N GLY A 460 0.85 21.55 -14.57
CA GLY A 460 -0.06 22.53 -13.95
C GLY A 460 -1.34 21.98 -13.33
N LEU A 461 -1.35 20.68 -13.07
CA LEU A 461 -2.35 20.03 -12.21
C LEU A 461 -2.17 20.43 -10.73
N SER A 462 -3.26 20.39 -9.98
CA SER A 462 -3.30 20.60 -8.53
C SER A 462 -2.50 19.56 -7.75
N GLY A 463 -2.52 18.32 -8.22
CA GLY A 463 -1.88 17.16 -7.62
C GLY A 463 -1.48 16.13 -8.68
N VAL A 464 -0.91 15.02 -8.22
CA VAL A 464 -0.55 13.89 -9.11
C VAL A 464 -1.82 13.08 -9.36
N PRO A 465 -2.33 13.02 -10.61
CA PRO A 465 -3.52 12.22 -10.92
C PRO A 465 -3.21 10.72 -10.84
N VAL A 466 -4.26 9.89 -10.78
CA VAL A 466 -4.08 8.44 -10.81
C VAL A 466 -3.87 8.00 -12.26
N ALA A 467 -2.96 7.07 -12.48
CA ALA A 467 -2.71 6.58 -13.81
C ALA A 467 -3.87 5.67 -14.28
N GLY A 468 -4.39 5.92 -15.48
CA GLY A 468 -5.63 5.36 -15.99
C GLY A 468 -6.87 6.23 -15.78
N ASP A 469 -6.77 7.38 -15.09
CA ASP A 469 -7.88 8.33 -14.98
C ASP A 469 -8.20 8.96 -16.34
N ASP A 470 -9.49 9.19 -16.60
CA ASP A 470 -9.94 9.94 -17.76
C ASP A 470 -9.59 11.42 -17.63
N VAL A 471 -9.24 12.01 -18.78
CA VAL A 471 -8.89 13.41 -18.94
C VAL A 471 -9.94 14.09 -19.79
N MET A 472 -10.39 15.25 -19.35
CA MET A 472 -11.33 16.10 -20.08
C MET A 472 -10.94 17.57 -19.99
N VAL A 473 -10.96 18.26 -21.13
CA VAL A 473 -10.87 19.72 -21.19
C VAL A 473 -12.23 20.32 -20.90
N LEU A 474 -12.27 21.28 -19.99
CA LEU A 474 -13.46 22.01 -19.61
C LEU A 474 -13.31 23.50 -19.94
N PRO A 475 -14.40 24.19 -20.31
CA PRO A 475 -14.36 25.62 -20.60
C PRO A 475 -14.16 26.48 -19.33
N ASP A 476 -14.64 25.99 -18.17
CA ASP A 476 -14.70 26.76 -16.93
C ASP A 476 -13.95 26.09 -15.77
N GLU A 477 -13.04 26.85 -15.14
CA GLU A 477 -12.25 26.37 -13.98
C GLU A 477 -13.13 26.07 -12.77
N LYS A 478 -14.23 26.82 -12.62
CA LYS A 478 -15.17 26.65 -11.51
C LYS A 478 -15.88 25.30 -11.59
N LYS A 479 -16.33 24.91 -12.79
CA LYS A 479 -16.98 23.61 -13.01
C LYS A 479 -15.99 22.46 -12.76
N ALA A 480 -14.76 22.60 -13.27
CA ALA A 480 -13.71 21.61 -13.03
C ALA A 480 -13.44 21.39 -11.53
N ARG A 481 -13.38 22.48 -10.75
CA ARG A 481 -13.19 22.42 -9.31
C ARG A 481 -14.36 21.75 -8.59
N GLU A 482 -15.60 22.12 -8.94
CA GLU A 482 -16.80 21.53 -8.32
C GLU A 482 -16.87 20.01 -8.52
N ILE A 483 -16.62 19.55 -9.75
CA ILE A 483 -16.58 18.11 -10.07
C ILE A 483 -15.44 17.42 -9.31
N SER A 484 -14.25 18.04 -9.28
CA SER A 484 -13.09 17.51 -8.56
C SER A 484 -13.37 17.37 -7.05
N ASP A 485 -13.93 18.39 -6.41
CA ASP A 485 -14.25 18.40 -4.98
C ASP A 485 -15.29 17.32 -4.66
N MET A 486 -16.32 17.16 -5.51
CA MET A 486 -17.31 16.09 -5.39
C MET A 486 -16.66 14.71 -5.43
N ARG A 487 -15.77 14.47 -6.40
CA ARG A 487 -15.04 13.19 -6.53
C ARG A 487 -14.12 12.92 -5.34
N GLN A 488 -13.47 13.94 -4.79
CA GLN A 488 -12.62 13.81 -3.61
C GLN A 488 -13.42 13.44 -2.36
N VAL A 489 -14.58 14.06 -2.14
CA VAL A 489 -15.47 13.72 -1.02
C VAL A 489 -15.94 12.27 -1.13
N LYS A 490 -16.47 11.88 -2.30
CA LYS A 490 -16.94 10.50 -2.56
C LYS A 490 -15.83 9.47 -2.34
N TYR A 491 -14.62 9.75 -2.83
CA TYR A 491 -13.46 8.88 -2.62
C TYR A 491 -13.09 8.76 -1.13
N ARG A 492 -13.09 9.87 -0.40
CA ARG A 492 -12.76 9.90 1.03
C ARG A 492 -13.75 9.07 1.84
N ASP A 493 -15.04 9.22 1.57
CA ASP A 493 -16.09 8.50 2.28
C ASP A 493 -16.02 6.99 2.01
N ASN A 494 -15.80 6.60 0.76
CA ASN A 494 -15.57 5.21 0.38
C ASN A 494 -14.30 4.62 1.04
N LYS A 495 -13.21 5.40 1.12
CA LYS A 495 -11.97 4.95 1.78
C LYS A 495 -12.19 4.73 3.28
N ILE A 496 -12.89 5.63 3.95
CA ILE A 496 -13.21 5.51 5.38
C ILE A 496 -14.13 4.31 5.64
N ALA A 497 -15.11 4.08 4.76
CA ALA A 497 -16.00 2.92 4.84
C ALA A 497 -15.23 1.60 4.73
N LYS A 498 -14.34 1.47 3.73
CA LYS A 498 -13.46 0.30 3.57
C LYS A 498 -12.54 0.08 4.77
N GLN A 499 -11.93 1.15 5.30
CA GLN A 499 -11.06 1.04 6.47
C GLN A 499 -11.82 0.60 7.74
N LYS A 500 -13.06 1.05 7.94
CA LYS A 500 -13.89 0.62 9.08
C LYS A 500 -14.26 -0.86 8.97
N ALA A 501 -14.62 -1.32 7.76
CA ALA A 501 -14.90 -2.73 7.50
C ALA A 501 -13.66 -3.61 7.78
N ALA A 502 -12.50 -3.24 7.24
CA ALA A 502 -11.25 -3.98 7.47
C ALA A 502 -10.82 -4.01 8.95
N LYS A 503 -11.00 -2.92 9.70
CA LYS A 503 -10.70 -2.89 11.14
C LYS A 503 -11.61 -3.81 11.96
N LEU A 504 -12.89 -3.90 11.60
CA LEU A 504 -13.81 -4.83 12.25
C LEU A 504 -13.39 -6.27 12.01
N GLU A 505 -13.04 -6.61 10.77
CA GLU A 505 -12.52 -7.93 10.40
C GLU A 505 -11.19 -8.26 11.12
N GLU A 506 -10.27 -7.29 11.20
CA GLU A 506 -9.02 -7.44 11.95
C GLU A 506 -9.27 -7.74 13.44
N LEU A 507 -10.25 -7.08 14.07
CA LEU A 507 -10.62 -7.36 15.47
C LEU A 507 -11.15 -8.79 15.66
N PHE A 508 -11.87 -9.35 14.70
CA PHE A 508 -12.33 -10.74 14.76
C PHE A 508 -11.18 -11.73 14.52
N SER A 509 -10.27 -11.44 13.58
CA SER A 509 -9.10 -12.30 13.31
C SER A 509 -8.12 -12.34 14.49
N LYS A 510 -7.92 -11.22 15.20
CA LYS A 510 -7.08 -11.14 16.40
C LYS A 510 -7.62 -11.92 17.60
N MET A 511 -8.88 -12.35 17.57
CA MET A 511 -9.43 -13.27 18.59
C MET A 511 -9.21 -14.75 18.24
N GLY A 512 -8.80 -15.08 17.01
CA GLY A 512 -8.69 -16.46 16.51
C GLY A 512 -7.27 -16.92 16.15
N ASP A 513 -6.40 -16.02 15.69
CA ASP A 513 -5.04 -16.36 15.23
C ASP A 513 -3.97 -15.96 16.25
N GLY A 514 -2.87 -16.73 16.29
CA GLY A 514 -1.66 -16.40 17.04
C GLY A 514 -0.98 -15.10 16.55
N GLU A 515 0.01 -14.60 17.29
CA GLU A 515 0.76 -13.39 16.92
C GLU A 515 1.45 -13.55 15.56
N LYS A 516 0.84 -12.98 14.50
CA LYS A 516 1.45 -12.88 13.17
C LYS A 516 2.52 -11.80 13.18
N VAL A 517 3.66 -12.08 12.57
CA VAL A 517 4.71 -11.07 12.39
C VAL A 517 4.25 -10.08 11.31
N VAL A 518 4.12 -8.80 11.66
CA VAL A 518 3.69 -7.75 10.73
C VAL A 518 4.89 -6.89 10.37
N LEU A 519 5.24 -6.85 9.08
CA LEU A 519 6.25 -5.94 8.56
C LEU A 519 5.57 -4.74 7.91
N ASN A 520 5.76 -3.55 8.51
CA ASN A 520 5.25 -2.31 7.95
C ASN A 520 6.24 -1.75 6.93
N VAL A 521 5.75 -1.40 5.74
CA VAL A 521 6.55 -0.82 4.66
C VAL A 521 5.90 0.48 4.20
N PHE A 522 6.72 1.51 4.05
CA PHE A 522 6.32 2.79 3.46
C PHE A 522 7.04 2.98 2.12
N ILE A 523 6.29 3.23 1.05
CA ILE A 523 6.83 3.26 -0.30
C ILE A 523 6.78 4.68 -0.85
N LYS A 524 7.91 5.15 -1.36
CA LYS A 524 8.03 6.36 -2.17
C LYS A 524 8.63 6.01 -3.52
N ALA A 525 7.90 6.29 -4.59
CA ALA A 525 8.36 6.07 -5.95
C ALA A 525 8.40 7.39 -6.73
N ASP A 526 9.14 7.40 -7.84
CA ASP A 526 9.23 8.53 -8.77
C ASP A 526 7.96 8.73 -9.59
N VAL A 527 7.32 7.63 -9.97
CA VAL A 527 6.06 7.59 -10.73
C VAL A 527 4.96 6.84 -9.96
N GLN A 528 3.71 7.12 -10.31
CA GLN A 528 2.54 6.46 -9.74
C GLN A 528 2.50 4.96 -10.06
N GLY A 529 2.84 4.57 -11.29
CA GLY A 529 2.74 3.17 -11.70
C GLY A 529 3.70 2.25 -10.93
N SER A 530 4.93 2.67 -10.68
CA SER A 530 5.89 1.88 -9.89
C SER A 530 5.48 1.77 -8.43
N ALA A 531 4.84 2.80 -7.85
CA ALA A 531 4.28 2.72 -6.51
C ALA A 531 3.17 1.65 -6.40
N GLU A 532 2.27 1.61 -7.38
CA GLU A 532 1.19 0.61 -7.47
C GLU A 532 1.75 -0.81 -7.65
N ALA A 533 2.71 -0.98 -8.55
CA ALA A 533 3.35 -2.27 -8.83
C ALA A 533 4.09 -2.83 -7.61
N LEU A 534 4.83 -1.97 -6.88
CA LEU A 534 5.48 -2.33 -5.63
C LEU A 534 4.47 -2.68 -4.54
N GLN A 535 3.41 -1.89 -4.40
CA GLN A 535 2.35 -2.16 -3.42
C GLN A 535 1.74 -3.54 -3.65
N GLU A 536 1.31 -3.84 -4.87
CA GLU A 536 0.70 -5.13 -5.21
C GLU A 536 1.69 -6.29 -5.01
N SER A 537 2.93 -6.14 -5.47
CA SER A 537 3.95 -7.19 -5.36
C SER A 537 4.32 -7.49 -3.92
N LEU A 538 4.47 -6.47 -3.07
CA LEU A 538 4.79 -6.65 -1.66
C LEU A 538 3.61 -7.21 -0.87
N THR A 539 2.37 -6.82 -1.18
CA THR A 539 1.20 -7.43 -0.54
C THR A 539 1.06 -8.92 -0.90
N LYS A 540 1.36 -9.31 -2.15
CA LYS A 540 1.36 -10.72 -2.60
C LYS A 540 2.37 -11.62 -1.87
N LEU A 541 3.39 -11.06 -1.21
CA LEU A 541 4.33 -11.83 -0.40
C LEU A 541 3.73 -12.32 0.92
N SER A 542 2.60 -11.74 1.37
CA SER A 542 2.01 -12.07 2.68
C SER A 542 1.47 -13.50 2.72
N ASN A 543 1.68 -14.19 3.85
CA ASN A 543 1.24 -15.56 4.12
C ASN A 543 0.57 -15.65 5.51
N ASP A 544 0.21 -16.86 5.93
CA ASP A 544 -0.44 -17.07 7.24
C ASP A 544 0.48 -16.76 8.44
N GLU A 545 1.80 -16.88 8.27
CA GLU A 545 2.81 -16.68 9.33
C GLU A 545 3.27 -15.21 9.44
N PHE A 546 3.30 -14.48 8.32
CA PHE A 546 3.75 -13.09 8.27
C PHE A 546 2.91 -12.24 7.31
N THR A 547 2.70 -10.98 7.65
CA THR A 547 1.92 -10.04 6.83
C THR A 547 2.75 -8.82 6.49
N VAL A 548 2.89 -8.53 5.20
CA VAL A 548 3.52 -7.29 4.71
C VAL A 548 2.45 -6.23 4.56
N ARG A 549 2.51 -5.19 5.40
CA ARG A 549 1.54 -4.10 5.41
C ARG A 549 2.15 -2.84 4.80
N VAL A 550 1.65 -2.46 3.63
CA VAL A 550 2.01 -1.18 3.01
C VAL A 550 1.20 -0.07 3.68
N VAL A 551 1.88 0.76 4.50
CA VAL A 551 1.24 1.84 5.28
C VAL A 551 0.75 2.95 4.34
N ALA A 552 1.60 3.32 3.39
CA ALA A 552 1.27 4.25 2.33
C ALA A 552 2.26 4.09 1.16
N ALA A 553 1.76 4.35 -0.04
CA ALA A 553 2.51 4.37 -1.28
C ALA A 553 2.24 5.72 -1.96
N ASN A 554 3.27 6.56 -1.99
CA ASN A 554 3.16 7.94 -2.47
C ASN A 554 4.21 8.21 -3.57
N VAL A 555 3.96 9.23 -4.37
CA VAL A 555 4.85 9.66 -5.45
C VAL A 555 5.71 10.84 -5.02
N GLY A 556 6.93 10.91 -5.55
CA GLY A 556 7.90 11.99 -5.37
C GLY A 556 8.98 11.70 -4.33
N GLY A 557 9.81 12.72 -4.08
CA GLY A 557 10.88 12.63 -3.09
C GLY A 557 10.37 12.35 -1.67
N ILE A 558 11.26 11.82 -0.83
CA ILE A 558 10.97 11.56 0.59
C ILE A 558 11.10 12.90 1.34
N SER A 559 10.02 13.26 2.04
CA SER A 559 9.89 14.49 2.82
C SER A 559 9.95 14.22 4.33
N GLU A 560 10.07 15.28 5.12
CA GLU A 560 10.05 15.22 6.59
C GLU A 560 8.77 14.54 7.14
N SER A 561 7.60 14.83 6.55
CA SER A 561 6.34 14.19 6.94
C SER A 561 6.31 12.69 6.68
N ASP A 562 6.99 12.23 5.63
CA ASP A 562 7.07 10.81 5.31
C ASP A 562 7.93 10.06 6.34
N VAL A 563 9.04 10.68 6.77
CA VAL A 563 9.93 10.13 7.81
C VAL A 563 9.21 10.05 9.15
N HIS A 564 8.46 11.09 9.55
CA HIS A 564 7.65 11.03 10.78
C HIS A 564 6.58 9.94 10.74
N LEU A 565 5.95 9.72 9.58
CA LEU A 565 4.96 8.65 9.43
C LEU A 565 5.61 7.27 9.52
N ALA A 566 6.82 7.11 8.98
CA ALA A 566 7.60 5.87 9.10
C ALA A 566 7.99 5.58 10.55
N ILE A 567 8.46 6.58 11.30
CA ILE A 567 8.76 6.46 12.73
C ILE A 567 7.50 6.05 13.52
N ALA A 568 6.39 6.76 13.31
CA ALA A 568 5.14 6.50 14.04
C ALA A 568 4.53 5.11 13.76
N SER A 569 4.87 4.53 12.60
CA SER A 569 4.34 3.22 12.16
C SER A 569 5.38 2.11 12.25
N GLU A 570 6.58 2.38 12.77
CA GLU A 570 7.73 1.45 12.76
C GLU A 570 7.93 0.80 11.39
N ALA A 571 7.83 1.60 10.33
CA ALA A 571 7.85 1.11 8.95
C ALA A 571 9.23 1.28 8.30
N ILE A 572 9.67 0.28 7.54
CA ILE A 572 10.83 0.40 6.66
C ILE A 572 10.47 1.34 5.51
N LEU A 573 11.32 2.34 5.25
CA LEU A 573 11.06 3.33 4.21
C LEU A 573 11.83 2.95 2.93
N VAL A 574 11.07 2.67 1.87
CA VAL A 574 11.58 2.25 0.56
C VAL A 574 11.48 3.41 -0.41
N GLY A 575 12.62 3.89 -0.89
CA GLY A 575 12.73 4.89 -1.95
C GLY A 575 13.07 4.26 -3.30
N PHE A 576 12.09 4.16 -4.19
CA PHE A 576 12.25 3.64 -5.54
C PHE A 576 12.50 4.78 -6.54
N ASN A 577 13.70 4.83 -7.10
CA ASN A 577 14.20 5.87 -8.01
C ASN A 577 14.07 7.31 -7.46
N VAL A 578 13.91 7.46 -6.14
CA VAL A 578 13.77 8.74 -5.44
C VAL A 578 14.79 8.87 -4.32
N ARG A 579 15.02 10.11 -3.89
CA ARG A 579 15.91 10.45 -2.78
C ARG A 579 15.19 11.34 -1.77
N ALA A 580 15.64 11.26 -0.51
CA ALA A 580 15.22 12.19 0.52
C ALA A 580 15.72 13.61 0.24
N ASP A 581 14.89 14.59 0.57
CA ASP A 581 15.27 16.00 0.60
C ASP A 581 16.26 16.30 1.74
N ALA A 582 16.79 17.53 1.77
CA ALA A 582 17.83 17.90 2.73
C ALA A 582 17.34 17.87 4.19
N THR A 583 16.06 18.18 4.40
CA THR A 583 15.39 18.16 5.70
C THR A 583 15.12 16.73 6.16
N GLY A 584 14.54 15.90 5.30
CA GLY A 584 14.28 14.49 5.56
C GLY A 584 15.54 13.70 5.84
N ARG A 585 16.64 13.94 5.09
CA ARG A 585 17.92 13.25 5.35
C ARG A 585 18.47 13.51 6.75
N ARG A 586 18.39 14.75 7.24
CA ARG A 586 18.82 15.08 8.60
C ARG A 586 18.00 14.36 9.65
N LEU A 587 16.69 14.24 9.43
CA LEU A 587 15.78 13.55 10.34
C LEU A 587 16.02 12.03 10.34
N ILE A 588 16.29 11.45 9.16
CA ILE A 588 16.66 10.03 9.02
C ILE A 588 17.94 9.74 9.82
N GLU A 589 18.96 10.59 9.71
CA GLU A 589 20.22 10.44 10.45
C GLU A 589 20.07 10.67 11.96
N SER A 590 19.16 11.55 12.40
CA SER A 590 18.98 11.83 13.84
C SER A 590 18.15 10.79 14.57
N GLU A 591 17.16 10.20 13.91
CA GLU A 591 16.22 9.24 14.48
C GLU A 591 16.53 7.78 14.10
N ASP A 592 17.64 7.54 13.37
CA ASP A 592 18.11 6.23 12.91
C ASP A 592 17.03 5.40 12.18
N VAL A 593 16.34 6.04 11.23
CA VAL A 593 15.26 5.41 10.46
C VAL A 593 15.84 4.55 9.35
N ASP A 594 15.39 3.29 9.23
CA ASP A 594 15.79 2.39 8.13
C ASP A 594 15.20 2.85 6.80
N VAL A 595 16.05 3.49 5.99
CA VAL A 595 15.74 3.97 4.65
C VAL A 595 16.57 3.22 3.63
N ARG A 596 15.89 2.54 2.71
CA ARG A 596 16.53 1.76 1.64
C ARG A 596 16.16 2.33 0.28
N TYR A 597 17.18 2.50 -0.56
CA TYR A 597 16.99 3.07 -1.88
C TYR A 597 17.27 2.05 -2.98
N TYR A 598 16.39 2.02 -3.97
CA TYR A 598 16.47 1.08 -5.07
C TYR A 598 16.22 1.77 -6.40
N SER A 599 16.72 1.14 -7.45
CA SER A 599 16.46 1.52 -8.84
C SER A 599 15.88 0.37 -9.65
N VAL A 600 15.82 -0.84 -9.09
CA VAL A 600 15.31 -2.04 -9.72
C VAL A 600 14.31 -2.70 -8.79
N ILE A 601 13.12 -3.04 -9.32
CA ILE A 601 12.01 -3.56 -8.51
C ILE A 601 12.34 -4.90 -7.81
N TYR A 602 13.17 -5.74 -8.43
CA TYR A 602 13.62 -7.02 -7.86
C TYR A 602 14.39 -6.85 -6.55
N ASP A 603 15.32 -5.89 -6.52
CA ASP A 603 16.15 -5.65 -5.33
C ASP A 603 15.29 -5.30 -4.12
N VAL A 604 14.18 -4.58 -4.33
CA VAL A 604 13.20 -4.26 -3.28
C VAL A 604 12.53 -5.53 -2.76
N ILE A 605 12.01 -6.36 -3.67
CA ILE A 605 11.28 -7.59 -3.32
C ILE A 605 12.20 -8.54 -2.56
N ASP A 606 13.42 -8.74 -3.05
CA ASP A 606 14.39 -9.65 -2.45
C ASP A 606 14.86 -9.16 -1.08
N ASP A 607 15.05 -7.86 -0.90
CA ASP A 607 15.48 -7.33 0.39
C ASP A 607 14.35 -7.33 1.43
N VAL A 608 13.09 -7.14 1.01
CA VAL A 608 11.93 -7.36 1.89
C VAL A 608 11.81 -8.83 2.28
N LYS A 609 12.03 -9.78 1.36
CA LYS A 609 12.09 -11.21 1.70
C LYS A 609 13.19 -11.55 2.70
N LYS A 610 14.37 -10.93 2.56
CA LYS A 610 15.47 -11.07 3.53
C LYS A 610 15.11 -10.48 4.89
N ALA A 611 14.47 -9.31 4.92
CA ALA A 611 13.99 -8.69 6.16
C ALA A 611 12.98 -9.59 6.88
N LEU A 612 12.03 -10.18 6.13
CA LEU A 612 11.08 -11.15 6.65
C LEU A 612 11.78 -12.41 7.19
N SER A 613 12.74 -12.95 6.44
CA SER A 613 13.54 -14.11 6.87
C SER A 613 14.28 -13.85 8.18
N GLY A 614 14.79 -12.63 8.38
CA GLY A 614 15.45 -12.22 9.63
C GLY A 614 14.51 -12.01 10.82
N MET A 615 13.21 -11.76 10.57
CA MET A 615 12.20 -11.63 11.62
C MET A 615 11.55 -12.97 11.99
N LEU A 616 11.73 -14.01 11.18
CA LEU A 616 11.22 -15.34 11.49
C LEU A 616 12.02 -15.97 12.63
N SER A 617 11.29 -16.60 13.55
CA SER A 617 11.94 -17.44 14.56
C SER A 617 12.60 -18.64 13.87
N PRO A 618 13.85 -18.98 14.22
CA PRO A 618 14.54 -20.13 13.62
C PRO A 618 13.77 -21.42 13.91
N GLU A 619 13.78 -22.34 12.95
CA GLU A 619 13.20 -23.66 13.15
C GLU A 619 14.09 -24.47 14.09
N MET A 620 13.53 -24.94 15.19
CA MET A 620 14.23 -25.89 16.06
C MET A 620 14.17 -27.26 15.38
N LYS A 621 15.30 -27.74 14.87
CA LYS A 621 15.44 -29.12 14.42
C LYS A 621 16.20 -29.94 15.45
N GLU A 622 15.78 -31.17 15.60
CA GLU A 622 16.42 -32.12 16.51
C GLU A 622 17.43 -32.95 15.71
N GLN A 623 18.67 -32.99 16.19
CA GLN A 623 19.70 -33.88 15.67
C GLN A 623 20.04 -34.92 16.74
N ILE A 624 19.95 -36.19 16.37
CA ILE A 624 20.35 -37.29 17.25
C ILE A 624 21.88 -37.32 17.32
N ILE A 625 22.44 -37.17 18.52
CA ILE A 625 23.89 -37.19 18.76
C ILE A 625 24.36 -38.58 19.16
N GLY A 626 23.53 -39.32 19.90
CA GLY A 626 23.93 -40.65 20.35
C GLY A 626 22.78 -41.50 20.88
N LEU A 627 22.97 -42.81 20.81
CA LEU A 627 22.04 -43.83 21.23
C LEU A 627 22.74 -44.76 22.24
N ALA A 628 22.14 -44.94 23.40
CA ALA A 628 22.65 -45.85 24.44
C ALA A 628 21.59 -46.88 24.82
N GLU A 629 21.98 -48.15 24.93
CA GLU A 629 21.06 -49.23 25.33
C GLU A 629 21.28 -49.60 26.80
N VAL A 630 20.18 -49.72 27.54
CA VAL A 630 20.19 -50.08 28.96
C VAL A 630 20.41 -51.58 29.12
N ARG A 631 21.50 -51.96 29.79
CA ARG A 631 21.84 -53.35 30.07
C ARG A 631 21.47 -53.81 31.47
N ASP A 632 21.59 -52.91 32.44
CA ASP A 632 21.27 -53.20 33.83
C ASP A 632 20.74 -51.96 34.54
N VAL A 633 20.02 -52.10 35.64
CA VAL A 633 19.43 -50.98 36.38
C VAL A 633 19.77 -51.08 37.85
N PHE A 634 20.53 -50.10 38.33
CA PHE A 634 20.96 -49.99 39.72
C PHE A 634 20.10 -48.98 40.47
N ARG A 635 19.87 -49.20 41.77
CA ARG A 635 19.14 -48.24 42.61
C ARG A 635 20.09 -47.60 43.60
N SER A 636 20.18 -46.28 43.56
CA SER A 636 20.95 -45.47 44.49
C SER A 636 20.01 -44.66 45.39
N SER A 637 20.29 -44.60 46.68
CA SER A 637 19.48 -43.83 47.65
C SER A 637 19.56 -42.31 47.46
N ALA A 638 20.58 -41.81 46.74
CA ALA A 638 20.83 -40.39 46.56
C ALA A 638 20.36 -39.82 45.20
N ILE A 639 20.29 -40.64 44.14
CA ILE A 639 20.08 -40.21 42.74
C ILE A 639 18.96 -41.02 42.05
N GLY A 640 18.30 -41.95 42.76
CA GLY A 640 17.22 -42.76 42.19
C GLY A 640 17.70 -43.95 41.34
N ALA A 641 16.96 -44.31 40.29
CA ALA A 641 17.32 -45.39 39.38
C ALA A 641 18.44 -44.95 38.41
N ILE A 642 19.55 -45.68 38.40
CA ILE A 642 20.71 -45.46 37.53
C ILE A 642 20.76 -46.59 36.51
N ALA A 643 20.61 -46.26 35.24
CA ALA A 643 20.71 -47.20 34.15
C ALA A 643 22.19 -47.43 33.79
N GLY A 644 22.65 -48.68 33.87
CA GLY A 644 23.93 -49.11 33.31
C GLY A 644 23.76 -49.32 31.81
N CYS A 645 24.30 -48.40 31.01
CA CYS A 645 24.10 -48.34 29.57
C CYS A 645 25.39 -48.59 28.79
N LEU A 646 25.25 -49.12 27.58
CA LEU A 646 26.30 -49.12 26.57
C LEU A 646 25.93 -48.15 25.46
N VAL A 647 26.79 -47.19 25.15
CA VAL A 647 26.59 -46.30 23.99
C VAL A 647 26.79 -47.12 22.71
N ILE A 648 25.73 -47.35 21.93
CA ILE A 648 25.78 -48.08 20.66
C ILE A 648 26.35 -47.17 19.58
N GLU A 649 25.77 -45.98 19.44
CA GLU A 649 26.07 -45.07 18.35
C GLU A 649 26.25 -43.65 18.86
N GLY A 650 27.16 -42.90 18.23
CA GLY A 650 27.37 -41.50 18.55
C GLY A 650 27.99 -41.24 19.93
N THR A 651 27.59 -40.14 20.58
CA THR A 651 28.12 -39.70 21.89
C THR A 651 26.98 -39.19 22.77
N VAL A 652 26.94 -39.65 24.02
CA VAL A 652 25.98 -39.15 25.01
C VAL A 652 26.64 -38.00 25.78
N LYS A 653 26.03 -36.80 25.73
CA LYS A 653 26.49 -35.62 26.47
C LYS A 653 25.57 -35.36 27.66
N ARG A 654 26.13 -34.93 28.79
CA ARG A 654 25.38 -34.70 30.03
C ARG A 654 24.31 -33.60 29.93
N ASN A 655 24.58 -32.52 29.19
CA ASN A 655 23.72 -31.33 29.16
C ASN A 655 22.66 -31.36 28.06
N ASN A 656 22.60 -32.44 27.28
CA ASN A 656 21.70 -32.56 26.14
C ASN A 656 20.41 -33.27 26.57
N PRO A 657 19.26 -32.89 25.99
CA PRO A 657 18.00 -33.58 26.25
C PRO A 657 18.05 -35.03 25.74
N ILE A 658 17.24 -35.87 26.37
CA ILE A 658 17.16 -37.30 26.09
C ILE A 658 15.71 -37.77 25.94
N ARG A 659 15.53 -38.83 25.15
CA ARG A 659 14.30 -39.62 25.08
C ARG A 659 14.59 -41.05 25.49
N VAL A 660 13.71 -41.64 26.28
CA VAL A 660 13.75 -43.07 26.62
C VAL A 660 12.72 -43.78 25.76
N LEU A 661 13.18 -44.73 24.94
CA LEU A 661 12.40 -45.54 24.05
C LEU A 661 12.34 -46.99 24.55
N ARG A 662 11.18 -47.62 24.40
CA ARG A 662 10.97 -49.06 24.61
C ARG A 662 10.21 -49.59 23.42
N ASP A 663 10.72 -50.64 22.78
CA ASP A 663 10.13 -51.19 21.54
C ASP A 663 9.90 -50.10 20.46
N ASN A 664 10.83 -49.14 20.35
CA ASN A 664 10.76 -47.97 19.46
C ASN A 664 9.62 -46.96 19.75
N VAL A 665 9.02 -47.01 20.95
CA VAL A 665 8.03 -46.03 21.40
C VAL A 665 8.63 -45.13 22.47
N VAL A 666 8.50 -43.81 22.32
CA VAL A 666 8.94 -42.82 23.32
C VAL A 666 8.09 -42.94 24.58
N ILE A 667 8.70 -43.37 25.68
CA ILE A 667 8.05 -43.51 26.99
C ILE A 667 8.24 -42.25 27.82
N TYR A 668 9.41 -41.60 27.70
CA TYR A 668 9.76 -40.45 28.51
C TYR A 668 10.69 -39.51 27.73
N GLU A 669 10.47 -38.21 27.89
CA GLU A 669 11.38 -37.17 27.41
C GLU A 669 11.82 -36.33 28.60
N GLY A 670 13.11 -36.01 28.67
CA GLY A 670 13.64 -35.23 29.78
C GLY A 670 15.14 -34.96 29.64
N GLU A 671 15.77 -34.70 30.78
CA GLU A 671 17.19 -34.37 30.87
C GLU A 671 17.93 -35.40 31.73
N LEU A 672 19.24 -35.49 31.54
CA LEU A 672 20.11 -36.30 32.37
C LEU A 672 20.35 -35.63 33.72
N GLU A 673 20.13 -36.37 34.81
CA GLU A 673 20.48 -35.94 36.16
C GLU A 673 21.98 -36.16 36.41
N SER A 674 22.50 -37.30 35.96
CA SER A 674 23.91 -37.63 36.08
C SER A 674 24.39 -38.54 34.93
N LEU A 675 25.64 -38.31 34.52
CA LEU A 675 26.36 -39.15 33.57
C LEU A 675 27.70 -39.52 34.20
N ARG A 676 27.87 -40.81 34.50
CA ARG A 676 29.02 -41.32 35.25
C ARG A 676 29.69 -42.46 34.52
N ARG A 677 31.00 -42.55 34.67
CA ARG A 677 31.77 -43.71 34.28
C ARG A 677 32.47 -44.26 35.52
N PHE A 678 32.09 -45.47 35.94
CA PHE A 678 32.52 -46.06 37.20
C PHE A 678 32.20 -45.16 38.41
N LYS A 679 33.18 -44.40 38.91
CA LYS A 679 33.05 -43.50 40.06
C LYS A 679 33.14 -42.01 39.69
N ASP A 680 33.50 -41.71 38.44
CA ASP A 680 33.78 -40.35 38.01
C ASP A 680 32.60 -39.78 37.21
N ASP A 681 32.21 -38.54 37.50
CA ASP A 681 31.27 -37.77 36.71
C ASP A 681 31.96 -37.32 35.41
N VAL A 682 31.36 -37.65 34.26
CA VAL A 682 31.92 -37.38 32.93
C VAL A 682 30.95 -36.51 32.12
N ASN A 683 31.50 -35.64 31.27
CA ASN A 683 30.70 -34.71 30.46
C ASN A 683 30.16 -35.38 29.19
N ASP A 684 30.93 -36.29 28.61
CA ASP A 684 30.59 -37.00 27.38
C ASP A 684 31.08 -38.47 27.41
N VAL A 685 30.31 -39.37 26.78
CA VAL A 685 30.65 -40.78 26.63
C VAL A 685 30.48 -41.20 25.18
N ARG A 686 31.55 -41.73 24.58
CA ARG A 686 31.58 -42.14 23.17
C ARG A 686 31.08 -43.56 22.97
N SER A 687 30.62 -43.85 21.75
CA SER A 687 30.23 -45.18 21.28
C SER A 687 31.24 -46.27 21.67
N GLY A 688 30.71 -47.44 22.05
CA GLY A 688 31.46 -48.60 22.51
C GLY A 688 31.89 -48.56 23.98
N THR A 689 31.53 -47.52 24.74
CA THR A 689 31.91 -47.37 26.15
C THR A 689 30.71 -47.54 27.08
N GLU A 690 30.91 -48.23 28.20
CA GLU A 690 29.90 -48.39 29.25
C GLU A 690 29.83 -47.14 30.15
N CYS A 691 28.61 -46.72 30.49
CA CYS A 691 28.35 -45.58 31.37
C CYS A 691 27.10 -45.79 32.24
N GLY A 692 27.07 -45.15 33.39
CA GLY A 692 25.89 -45.01 34.24
C GLY A 692 25.15 -43.73 33.89
N ILE A 693 23.87 -43.86 33.55
CA ILE A 693 22.98 -42.76 33.16
C ILE A 693 21.86 -42.66 34.21
N GLY A 694 21.76 -41.53 34.90
CA GLY A 694 20.62 -41.20 35.76
C GLY A 694 19.70 -40.22 35.05
N VAL A 695 18.41 -40.57 34.93
CA VAL A 695 17.40 -39.72 34.26
C VAL A 695 16.63 -38.93 35.31
N LYS A 696 16.56 -37.61 35.13
CA LYS A 696 15.91 -36.72 36.11
C LYS A 696 14.42 -37.02 36.17
N ASN A 697 13.87 -37.14 37.38
CA ASN A 697 12.43 -37.38 37.63
C ASN A 697 11.82 -38.63 36.96
N TYR A 698 12.65 -39.60 36.53
CA TYR A 698 12.17 -40.84 35.90
C TYR A 698 12.85 -42.07 36.51
N ASN A 699 12.04 -43.00 37.04
CA ASN A 699 12.52 -44.15 37.81
C ASN A 699 12.14 -45.54 37.23
N ASP A 700 11.35 -45.60 36.13
CA ASP A 700 10.90 -46.86 35.50
C ASP A 700 11.76 -47.26 34.28
N VAL A 701 13.08 -47.11 34.41
CA VAL A 701 14.01 -47.61 33.38
C VAL A 701 14.10 -49.13 33.48
N LYS A 702 14.00 -49.84 32.35
CA LYS A 702 14.09 -51.30 32.26
C LYS A 702 15.24 -51.73 31.36
N ILE A 703 15.66 -52.98 31.55
CA ILE A 703 16.67 -53.63 30.71
C ILE A 703 16.09 -53.77 29.29
N GLY A 704 16.86 -53.34 28.29
CA GLY A 704 16.46 -53.30 26.88
C GLY A 704 15.85 -51.98 26.42
N ASP A 705 15.67 -51.00 27.31
CA ASP A 705 15.27 -49.64 26.89
C ASP A 705 16.44 -48.96 26.13
N GLN A 706 16.10 -48.10 25.17
CA GLN A 706 17.07 -47.29 24.42
C GLN A 706 16.94 -45.83 24.86
N ILE A 707 18.07 -45.20 25.16
CA ILE A 707 18.16 -43.78 25.53
C ILE A 707 18.78 -43.05 24.36
N GLU A 708 17.98 -42.23 23.70
CA GLU A 708 18.37 -41.38 22.59
C GLU A 708 18.71 -39.99 23.11
N CYS A 709 19.90 -39.49 22.82
CA CYS A 709 20.36 -38.16 23.18
C CYS A 709 20.37 -37.30 21.93
N PHE A 710 19.65 -36.18 21.98
CA PHE A 710 19.48 -35.27 20.85
C PHE A 710 19.90 -33.84 21.23
N GLU A 711 20.20 -33.02 20.22
CA GLU A 711 20.48 -31.61 20.36
C GLU A 711 19.53 -30.82 19.48
N ASN A 712 18.96 -29.79 20.08
CA ASN A 712 18.14 -28.85 19.35
C ASN A 712 19.11 -27.83 18.75
N TYR A 713 19.13 -27.73 17.43
CA TYR A 713 19.88 -26.69 16.73
C TYR A 713 18.91 -25.80 15.97
N GLU A 714 19.24 -24.51 15.98
CA GLU A 714 18.49 -23.48 15.29
C GLU A 714 18.87 -23.48 13.81
N VAL A 715 17.88 -23.66 12.93
CA VAL A 715 18.03 -23.47 11.49
C VAL A 715 17.29 -22.20 11.09
N ALA A 716 18.04 -21.21 10.58
CA ALA A 716 17.44 -20.02 10.00
C ALA A 716 16.51 -20.39 8.84
N ARG A 717 15.31 -19.83 8.82
CA ARG A 717 14.32 -20.05 7.75
C ARG A 717 14.52 -19.02 6.64
N GLU A 718 14.30 -19.44 5.39
CA GLU A 718 14.30 -18.56 4.21
C GLU A 718 12.89 -18.49 3.61
N VAL A 719 12.50 -17.30 3.13
CA VAL A 719 11.18 -16.95 2.56
C VAL A 719 11.16 -16.95 1.04
#